data_AF-A0A381QYJ3-F1
#
_entry.id   AF-A0A381QYJ3-F1
#
_cell.length_a   1.000
_cell.length_b   1.000
_cell.length_c   1.000
_cell.angle_alpha   90.00
_cell.angle_beta   90.00
_cell.angle_gamma   90.00
#
_symmetry.space_group_name_H-M   'P 1'
#
loop_
_entity.id
_entity.type
_entity.pdbx_description
1 polymer ?
#
loop_
_entity_poly.entity_id
_entity_poly.type
_entity_poly.pdbx_seq_one_letter_code
_entity_poly.pdbx_strand_id
1 'polypeptide(L)'
;MRFILIAQLILFWGCGQKPSSPNIIIIFTDDQGYGDLGCYGAEGFETPNIDKMAKEGILFTDFYVSQAVCSASRASLMTGSYAERVGIQGALSPWNVTGLDPSRETIAKILKRRGYTNAIFGKWHLGHREKYLPLQNGFDEYAGLICSNDMWPVDYDGNPLTGKKKSYYPTMSFWKGNKPSEKIETLSDQGQLTTKITERAVDFINRNKENPFFLYIPHPMPHQPIAASDKFLGKSKLGLYGDVIMEIDWSVGKIISALKDNDIDNNTLIIYASDNGPWLNYGKWGGSAGPLREGKGSMWEGGARVPCIMRWPEKIKPGQIISNIAATIDILPTLAEITGEKKIKAKIDGISLVPLLNGTPGANPRNELYYYYGENLIAVRKGNYKLVFPHVYRSYKNVKPGENLHPGAYAQGRAGLELYNLETDLGETTDLAPRFPDVVNDLKIVGEKARSILGDKLTKRAGTESYETVCGSKPPAVKFSHLAIGSNMMLKDRPHQKYSGESINALVNGIGGTVNYRDPSWQGFEATDLVATIDLGKIKNIRSIKVRFLQDQVVWVFLPKKIQIEHSVDGKTFELVHESFPFNGFSYVQDIFEFNVELDKLESRYVRVKGYNINTCPEYHPGAGGPSWVFADEIIVQ
;
A
#
# COMPACT_ATOMS: atom_id res chain seq x y z
N MET A 1 -1.69 50.16 -70.06
CA MET A 1 -1.99 48.86 -69.41
C MET A 1 -0.93 48.55 -68.38
N ARG A 2 -1.25 48.62 -67.09
CA ARG A 2 -0.94 47.60 -66.06
C ARG A 2 -1.29 48.15 -64.68
N PHE A 3 -2.34 47.56 -64.12
CA PHE A 3 -2.81 47.72 -62.75
C PHE A 3 -1.77 47.19 -61.76
N ILE A 4 -1.51 47.92 -60.68
CA ILE A 4 -0.87 47.40 -59.47
C ILE A 4 -1.99 47.11 -58.48
N LEU A 5 -2.27 45.82 -58.27
CA LEU A 5 -3.24 45.34 -57.30
C LEU A 5 -2.56 45.18 -55.93
N ILE A 6 -3.16 45.80 -54.93
CA ILE A 6 -2.84 45.68 -53.50
C ILE A 6 -3.30 44.30 -53.02
N ALA A 7 -2.44 43.56 -52.31
CA ALA A 7 -2.83 42.39 -51.53
C ALA A 7 -2.26 42.51 -50.10
N GLN A 8 -3.07 43.02 -49.18
CA GLN A 8 -2.85 42.86 -47.74
C GLN A 8 -3.39 41.48 -47.33
N LEU A 9 -2.48 40.54 -47.06
CA LEU A 9 -2.80 39.30 -46.34
C LEU A 9 -2.95 39.62 -44.85
N ILE A 10 -4.18 39.69 -44.36
CA ILE A 10 -4.47 39.59 -42.92
C ILE A 10 -4.37 38.11 -42.55
N LEU A 11 -3.22 37.72 -42.00
CA LEU A 11 -3.06 36.46 -41.28
C LEU A 11 -3.88 36.53 -39.99
N PHE A 12 -5.13 36.09 -40.05
CA PHE A 12 -5.83 35.63 -38.85
C PHE A 12 -5.14 34.36 -38.36
N TRP A 13 -4.11 34.51 -37.53
CA TRP A 13 -3.76 33.49 -36.56
C TRP A 13 -4.94 33.39 -35.59
N GLY A 14 -5.91 32.55 -35.95
CA GLY A 14 -6.79 31.98 -34.96
C GLY A 14 -5.92 31.21 -33.99
N CYS A 15 -5.59 31.83 -32.85
CA CYS A 15 -5.27 31.10 -31.64
C CYS A 15 -6.49 30.22 -31.36
N GLY A 16 -6.48 29.00 -31.91
CA GLY A 16 -7.33 27.94 -31.40
C GLY A 16 -6.93 27.80 -29.94
N GLN A 17 -7.75 28.34 -29.03
CA GLN A 17 -7.65 28.03 -27.62
C GLN A 17 -7.69 26.50 -27.55
N LYS A 18 -6.52 25.91 -27.30
CA LYS A 18 -6.43 24.54 -26.83
C LYS A 18 -7.41 24.49 -25.65
N PRO A 19 -8.40 23.58 -25.62
CA PRO A 19 -9.25 23.46 -24.44
C PRO A 19 -8.30 23.36 -23.26
N SER A 20 -8.38 24.30 -22.31
CA SER A 20 -7.47 24.30 -21.17
C SER A 20 -7.74 23.01 -20.41
N SER A 21 -6.72 22.16 -20.28
CA SER A 21 -6.86 20.92 -19.54
C SER A 21 -7.39 21.25 -18.14
N PRO A 22 -8.38 20.50 -17.61
CA PRO A 22 -8.96 20.83 -16.32
C PRO A 22 -7.94 20.67 -15.20
N ASN A 23 -8.09 21.44 -14.13
CA ASN A 23 -7.41 21.09 -12.88
C ASN A 23 -8.06 19.84 -12.29
N ILE A 24 -7.27 19.01 -11.60
CA ILE A 24 -7.74 17.77 -11.00
C ILE A 24 -7.40 17.79 -9.52
N ILE A 25 -8.40 17.62 -8.66
CA ILE A 25 -8.24 17.48 -7.22
C ILE A 25 -8.84 16.15 -6.78
N ILE A 26 -8.08 15.37 -6.02
CA ILE A 26 -8.58 14.17 -5.33
C ILE A 26 -8.42 14.39 -3.83
N ILE A 27 -9.54 14.49 -3.11
CA ILE A 27 -9.59 14.51 -1.65
C ILE A 27 -9.90 13.09 -1.19
N PHE A 28 -9.01 12.50 -0.40
CA PHE A 28 -9.07 11.09 -0.06
C PHE A 28 -8.88 10.89 1.44
N THR A 29 -9.95 10.52 2.14
CA THR A 29 -9.92 10.32 3.60
C THR A 29 -9.44 8.92 3.97
N ASP A 30 -9.21 8.70 5.26
CA ASP A 30 -8.60 7.49 5.81
C ASP A 30 -9.53 6.87 6.87
N ASP A 31 -10.06 5.67 6.61
CA ASP A 31 -11.06 4.98 7.46
C ASP A 31 -12.43 5.69 7.60
N GLN A 32 -12.85 6.51 6.63
CA GLN A 32 -14.18 7.12 6.67
C GLN A 32 -15.23 6.15 6.11
N GLY A 33 -16.29 5.93 6.86
CA GLY A 33 -17.38 5.05 6.46
C GLY A 33 -18.39 5.70 5.52
N TYR A 34 -19.18 4.85 4.87
CA TYR A 34 -20.27 5.24 3.96
C TYR A 34 -21.29 6.16 4.63
N GLY A 35 -21.60 5.94 5.91
CA GLY A 35 -22.60 6.69 6.66
C GLY A 35 -22.07 7.93 7.39
N ASP A 36 -20.89 8.44 7.03
CA ASP A 36 -20.23 9.53 7.75
C ASP A 36 -20.42 10.92 7.12
N LEU A 37 -21.26 11.05 6.09
CA LEU A 37 -21.58 12.35 5.45
C LEU A 37 -23.08 12.60 5.48
N GLY A 38 -23.49 13.87 5.62
CA GLY A 38 -24.91 14.27 5.64
C GLY A 38 -25.65 13.82 4.37
N CYS A 39 -25.04 14.00 3.20
CA CYS A 39 -25.56 13.51 1.92
C CYS A 39 -25.64 11.97 1.79
N TYR A 40 -25.05 11.22 2.74
CA TYR A 40 -25.17 9.76 2.88
C TYR A 40 -25.97 9.34 4.13
N GLY A 41 -26.56 10.30 4.86
CA GLY A 41 -27.44 10.03 6.01
C GLY A 41 -26.75 10.07 7.38
N ALA A 42 -25.60 10.73 7.51
CA ALA A 42 -24.98 10.94 8.83
C ALA A 42 -25.87 11.78 9.77
N GLU A 43 -25.83 11.45 11.06
CA GLU A 43 -26.54 12.16 12.12
C GLU A 43 -25.57 12.60 13.23
N GLY A 44 -25.88 13.71 13.91
CA GLY A 44 -25.11 14.20 15.07
C GLY A 44 -23.99 15.21 14.75
N PHE A 45 -23.70 15.45 13.47
CA PHE A 45 -22.81 16.51 12.98
C PHE A 45 -23.23 16.94 11.56
N GLU A 46 -22.64 18.00 11.03
CA GLU A 46 -22.99 18.57 9.73
C GLU A 46 -21.78 18.60 8.79
N THR A 47 -22.00 18.31 7.50
CA THR A 47 -21.00 18.39 6.43
C THR A 47 -21.47 19.30 5.29
N PRO A 48 -21.73 20.60 5.57
CA PRO A 48 -22.41 21.48 4.63
C PRO A 48 -21.65 21.71 3.31
N ASN A 49 -20.32 21.70 3.31
CA ASN A 49 -19.54 21.92 2.11
C ASN A 49 -19.54 20.69 1.20
N ILE A 50 -19.39 19.50 1.78
CA ILE A 50 -19.43 18.22 1.06
C ILE A 50 -20.86 17.94 0.56
N ASP A 51 -21.88 18.22 1.36
CA ASP A 51 -23.28 18.07 0.96
C ASP A 51 -23.63 19.02 -0.19
N LYS A 52 -23.09 20.24 -0.17
CA LYS A 52 -23.21 21.18 -1.29
C LYS A 52 -22.45 20.68 -2.52
N MET A 53 -21.25 20.12 -2.36
CA MET A 53 -20.49 19.52 -3.46
C MET A 53 -21.28 18.38 -4.13
N ALA A 54 -21.98 17.56 -3.35
CA ALA A 54 -22.88 16.51 -3.87
C ALA A 54 -24.05 17.10 -4.67
N LYS A 55 -24.70 18.15 -4.17
CA LYS A 55 -25.78 18.86 -4.88
C LYS A 55 -25.30 19.51 -6.18
N GLU A 56 -24.04 19.93 -6.24
CA GLU A 56 -23.43 20.58 -7.41
C GLU A 56 -22.76 19.58 -8.36
N GLY A 57 -22.80 18.28 -8.08
CA GLY A 57 -22.12 17.24 -8.87
C GLY A 57 -22.87 15.92 -8.92
N ILE A 58 -22.10 14.83 -8.91
CA ILE A 58 -22.55 13.45 -8.85
C ILE A 58 -22.27 12.88 -7.46
N LEU A 59 -23.28 12.25 -6.85
CA LEU A 59 -23.15 11.35 -5.71
C LEU A 59 -23.22 9.90 -6.19
N PHE A 60 -22.20 9.09 -5.88
CA PHE A 60 -22.18 7.66 -6.22
C PHE A 60 -22.67 6.79 -5.07
N THR A 61 -23.73 6.00 -5.25
CA THR A 61 -24.21 5.06 -4.21
C THR A 61 -23.45 3.74 -4.20
N ASP A 62 -22.70 3.46 -5.27
CA ASP A 62 -22.05 2.18 -5.55
C ASP A 62 -20.58 2.39 -5.97
N PHE A 63 -19.81 3.07 -5.12
CA PHE A 63 -18.38 3.29 -5.30
C PHE A 63 -17.54 2.43 -4.35
N TYR A 64 -16.56 1.72 -4.91
CA TYR A 64 -15.81 0.66 -4.21
C TYR A 64 -14.31 0.89 -4.15
N VAL A 65 -13.69 0.31 -3.13
CA VAL A 65 -12.24 0.13 -3.04
C VAL A 65 -11.88 -1.32 -3.38
N SER A 66 -10.70 -1.52 -3.97
CA SER A 66 -10.21 -2.86 -4.36
C SER A 66 -9.87 -3.74 -3.16
N GLN A 67 -9.46 -3.13 -2.04
CA GLN A 67 -9.28 -3.78 -0.75
C GLN A 67 -9.64 -2.83 0.39
N ALA A 68 -10.30 -3.34 1.43
CA ALA A 68 -10.68 -2.59 2.63
C ALA A 68 -9.50 -2.36 3.61
N VAL A 69 -8.39 -1.80 3.10
CA VAL A 69 -7.17 -1.45 3.86
C VAL A 69 -6.30 -0.42 3.13
N CYS A 70 -5.66 0.48 3.88
CA CYS A 70 -5.03 1.70 3.39
C CYS A 70 -4.02 1.52 2.23
N SER A 71 -2.89 0.82 2.42
CA SER A 71 -1.82 0.80 1.39
C SER A 71 -2.26 0.13 0.11
N ALA A 72 -2.98 -1.00 0.21
CA ALA A 72 -3.51 -1.70 -0.96
C ALA A 72 -4.52 -0.85 -1.75
N SER A 73 -5.43 -0.16 -1.05
CA SER A 73 -6.40 0.74 -1.68
C SER A 73 -5.73 1.94 -2.35
N ARG A 74 -4.77 2.59 -1.67
CA ARG A 74 -4.01 3.72 -2.22
C ARG A 74 -3.16 3.32 -3.43
N ALA A 75 -2.58 2.12 -3.41
CA ALA A 75 -1.85 1.58 -4.55
C ALA A 75 -2.80 1.40 -5.75
N SER A 76 -4.00 0.90 -5.49
CA SER A 76 -5.00 0.63 -6.51
C SER A 76 -5.56 1.91 -7.13
N LEU A 77 -5.86 2.93 -6.30
CA LEU A 77 -6.19 4.28 -6.76
C LEU A 77 -5.09 4.83 -7.68
N MET A 78 -3.84 4.81 -7.21
CA MET A 78 -2.74 5.43 -7.93
C MET A 78 -2.43 4.74 -9.26
N THR A 79 -2.67 3.44 -9.39
CA THR A 79 -2.25 2.62 -10.55
C THR A 79 -3.40 2.14 -11.44
N GLY A 80 -4.64 2.40 -11.05
CA GLY A 80 -5.83 1.89 -11.75
C GLY A 80 -5.90 0.36 -11.81
N SER A 81 -5.26 -0.33 -10.88
CA SER A 81 -5.08 -1.78 -10.90
C SER A 81 -5.44 -2.40 -9.56
N TYR A 82 -5.86 -3.66 -9.55
CA TYR A 82 -6.03 -4.40 -8.31
C TYR A 82 -4.69 -4.54 -7.56
N ALA A 83 -4.74 -4.56 -6.23
CA ALA A 83 -3.59 -4.72 -5.34
C ALA A 83 -2.78 -5.99 -5.67
N GLU A 84 -3.47 -7.05 -6.09
CA GLU A 84 -2.93 -8.35 -6.53
C GLU A 84 -1.98 -8.19 -7.71
N ARG A 85 -2.21 -7.22 -8.60
CA ARG A 85 -1.40 -6.94 -9.78
C ARG A 85 -0.15 -6.12 -9.46
N VAL A 86 -0.22 -5.27 -8.44
CA VAL A 86 0.84 -4.28 -8.12
C VAL A 86 1.66 -4.62 -6.89
N GLY A 87 1.30 -5.68 -6.16
CA GLY A 87 2.14 -6.27 -5.12
C GLY A 87 2.07 -5.57 -3.76
N ILE A 88 1.05 -4.74 -3.54
CA ILE A 88 0.85 -4.04 -2.27
C ILE A 88 -0.36 -4.65 -1.56
N GLN A 89 -0.08 -5.50 -0.58
CA GLN A 89 -1.07 -6.24 0.17
C GLN A 89 -1.14 -5.72 1.61
N GLY A 90 -2.35 -5.44 2.10
CA GLY A 90 -2.52 -4.92 3.46
C GLY A 90 -2.06 -3.47 3.65
N ALA A 91 -1.54 -3.17 4.85
CA ALA A 91 -0.97 -1.88 5.22
C ALA A 91 0.54 -2.01 5.45
N LEU A 92 1.34 -1.15 4.82
CA LEU A 92 2.79 -1.13 4.97
C LEU A 92 3.18 -0.48 6.30
N SER A 93 3.87 -1.22 7.15
CA SER A 93 4.44 -0.70 8.39
C SER A 93 5.76 0.07 8.13
N PRO A 94 6.25 0.86 9.11
CA PRO A 94 7.57 1.47 9.06
C PRO A 94 8.74 0.49 8.87
N TRP A 95 8.52 -0.80 9.13
CA TRP A 95 9.52 -1.86 8.94
C TRP A 95 9.53 -2.44 7.53
N ASN A 96 8.49 -2.16 6.72
CA ASN A 96 8.41 -2.72 5.38
C ASN A 96 9.37 -2.01 4.44
N VAL A 97 10.40 -2.73 4.01
CA VAL A 97 11.41 -2.23 3.07
C VAL A 97 10.97 -2.23 1.61
N THR A 98 9.77 -2.73 1.35
CA THR A 98 9.09 -2.69 0.06
C THR A 98 8.13 -1.50 0.00
N GLY A 99 7.73 -1.15 -1.22
CA GLY A 99 6.77 -0.10 -1.52
C GLY A 99 6.26 -0.27 -2.94
N LEU A 100 5.40 0.63 -3.39
CA LEU A 100 4.88 0.61 -4.75
C LEU A 100 6.06 0.66 -5.72
N ASP A 101 6.18 -0.35 -6.57
CA ASP A 101 7.26 -0.44 -7.55
C ASP A 101 7.32 0.85 -8.42
N PRO A 102 8.44 1.60 -8.40
CA PRO A 102 8.57 2.85 -9.15
C PRO A 102 8.47 2.68 -10.67
N SER A 103 8.55 1.45 -11.20
CA SER A 103 8.29 1.18 -12.60
C SER A 103 6.80 1.32 -12.97
N ARG A 104 5.90 1.22 -11.98
CA ARG A 104 4.45 1.29 -12.20
C ARG A 104 4.03 2.69 -12.60
N GLU A 105 3.11 2.75 -13.55
CA GLU A 105 2.47 4.01 -13.89
C GLU A 105 1.50 4.43 -12.80
N THR A 106 1.61 5.70 -12.42
CA THR A 106 0.73 6.33 -11.44
C THR A 106 -0.07 7.45 -12.10
N ILE A 107 -1.19 7.84 -11.49
CA ILE A 107 -1.96 9.04 -11.89
C ILE A 107 -1.01 10.24 -12.09
N ALA A 108 -0.11 10.50 -11.14
CA ALA A 108 0.84 11.60 -11.25
C ALA A 108 1.78 11.44 -12.46
N LYS A 109 2.34 10.25 -12.71
CA LYS A 109 3.22 10.03 -13.89
C LYS A 109 2.49 10.25 -15.21
N ILE A 110 1.23 9.84 -15.33
CA ILE A 110 0.46 10.05 -16.56
C ILE A 110 0.13 11.53 -16.76
N LEU A 111 -0.27 12.25 -15.71
CA LEU A 111 -0.61 13.67 -15.79
C LEU A 111 0.62 14.54 -16.03
N LYS A 112 1.78 14.17 -15.47
CA LYS A 112 3.06 14.85 -15.72
C LYS A 112 3.42 14.88 -17.21
N ARG A 113 3.16 13.79 -17.94
CA ARG A 113 3.36 13.74 -19.41
C ARG A 113 2.42 14.67 -20.18
N ARG A 114 1.31 15.08 -19.56
CA ARG A 114 0.34 16.03 -20.11
C ARG A 114 0.60 17.47 -19.65
N GLY A 115 1.72 17.72 -18.96
CA GLY A 115 2.15 19.06 -18.55
C GLY A 115 1.54 19.54 -17.24
N TYR A 116 1.01 18.63 -16.42
CA TYR A 116 0.47 18.98 -15.11
C TYR A 116 1.58 19.21 -14.09
N THR A 117 1.40 20.23 -13.24
CA THR A 117 2.13 20.34 -11.98
C THR A 117 1.44 19.48 -10.93
N ASN A 118 2.15 18.53 -10.34
CA ASN A 118 1.57 17.53 -9.45
C ASN A 118 1.99 17.76 -7.99
N ALA A 119 1.03 17.83 -7.07
CA ALA A 119 1.29 17.90 -5.64
C ALA A 119 0.51 16.86 -4.85
N ILE A 120 1.13 16.38 -3.76
CA ILE A 120 0.48 15.55 -2.75
C ILE A 120 0.65 16.19 -1.36
N PHE A 121 -0.46 16.42 -0.66
CA PHE A 121 -0.45 16.90 0.71
C PHE A 121 -1.22 15.96 1.65
N GLY A 122 -0.50 15.21 2.49
CA GLY A 122 -1.10 14.25 3.43
C GLY A 122 -0.39 12.89 3.46
N LYS A 123 -1.14 11.82 3.73
CA LYS A 123 -0.66 10.44 3.90
C LYS A 123 -0.31 9.75 2.58
N TRP A 124 0.95 9.33 2.43
CA TRP A 124 1.42 8.54 1.28
C TRP A 124 1.14 7.04 1.42
N HIS A 125 1.82 6.38 2.37
CA HIS A 125 1.61 4.98 2.76
C HIS A 125 1.84 3.92 1.66
N LEU A 126 2.70 4.23 0.68
CA LEU A 126 3.11 3.31 -0.40
C LEU A 126 4.62 2.98 -0.37
N GLY A 127 5.22 3.07 0.81
CA GLY A 127 6.64 2.77 1.05
C GLY A 127 7.39 3.99 1.60
N HIS A 128 8.31 3.74 2.54
CA HIS A 128 9.00 4.80 3.28
C HIS A 128 10.43 5.08 2.77
N ARG A 129 11.03 4.13 2.02
CA ARG A 129 12.36 4.33 1.42
C ARG A 129 12.27 5.33 0.27
N GLU A 130 13.33 6.12 0.06
CA GLU A 130 13.35 7.22 -0.91
C GLU A 130 12.84 6.83 -2.31
N LYS A 131 13.26 5.67 -2.84
CA LYS A 131 12.79 5.18 -4.14
C LYS A 131 11.26 5.05 -4.26
N TYR A 132 10.55 4.90 -3.15
CA TYR A 132 9.10 4.73 -3.10
C TYR A 132 8.35 6.01 -2.71
N LEU A 133 9.04 7.11 -2.40
CA LEU A 133 8.39 8.36 -1.98
C LEU A 133 7.63 9.04 -3.14
N PRO A 134 6.75 10.00 -2.85
CA PRO A 134 5.91 10.62 -3.87
C PRO A 134 6.68 11.29 -5.01
N LEU A 135 7.81 11.95 -4.71
CA LEU A 135 8.62 12.63 -5.74
C LEU A 135 9.17 11.64 -6.78
N GLN A 136 9.53 10.43 -6.35
CA GLN A 136 9.94 9.32 -7.21
C GLN A 136 8.75 8.66 -7.94
N ASN A 137 7.52 9.04 -7.61
CA ASN A 137 6.28 8.49 -8.16
C ASN A 137 5.45 9.51 -8.96
N GLY A 138 6.10 10.55 -9.47
CA GLY A 138 5.53 11.48 -10.46
C GLY A 138 5.01 12.80 -9.89
N PHE A 139 5.09 12.99 -8.57
CA PHE A 139 4.77 14.27 -7.93
C PHE A 139 5.95 15.24 -8.00
N ASP A 140 5.66 16.53 -8.06
CA ASP A 140 6.64 17.62 -8.03
C ASP A 140 6.78 18.22 -6.62
N GLU A 141 5.68 18.25 -5.86
CA GLU A 141 5.64 18.74 -4.48
C GLU A 141 5.04 17.67 -3.55
N TYR A 142 5.65 17.50 -2.38
CA TYR A 142 5.13 16.63 -1.33
C TYR A 142 5.29 17.26 0.05
N ALA A 143 4.22 17.21 0.83
CA ALA A 143 4.30 17.46 2.27
C ALA A 143 3.27 16.62 3.03
N GLY A 144 3.66 15.92 4.09
CA GLY A 144 2.73 15.07 4.83
C GLY A 144 3.36 13.89 5.55
N LEU A 145 2.61 12.80 5.67
CA LEU A 145 3.02 11.60 6.40
C LEU A 145 3.40 10.48 5.43
N ILE A 146 4.53 9.82 5.69
CA ILE A 146 5.00 8.69 4.87
C ILE A 146 4.21 7.40 5.14
N CYS A 147 3.59 7.27 6.31
CA CYS A 147 2.84 6.09 6.77
C CYS A 147 1.61 6.54 7.59
N SER A 148 0.87 5.58 8.17
CA SER A 148 -0.31 5.89 8.98
C SER A 148 0.06 6.61 10.28
N ASN A 149 -0.83 7.47 10.76
CA ASN A 149 -0.60 8.31 11.95
C ASN A 149 -0.60 7.54 13.28
N ASP A 150 -0.99 6.25 13.30
CA ASP A 150 -0.85 5.35 14.44
C ASP A 150 0.47 4.54 14.46
N MET A 151 1.34 4.73 13.46
CA MET A 151 2.61 4.01 13.30
C MET A 151 3.76 4.76 13.96
N TRP A 152 3.57 5.09 15.23
CA TRP A 152 4.46 5.89 16.07
C TRP A 152 4.43 5.38 17.54
N PRO A 153 5.37 5.78 18.41
CA PRO A 153 5.53 5.19 19.74
C PRO A 153 4.63 5.81 20.83
N VAL A 154 3.38 6.17 20.49
CA VAL A 154 2.40 6.81 21.38
C VAL A 154 1.07 6.05 21.31
N ASP A 155 0.43 5.83 22.47
CA ASP A 155 -0.87 5.14 22.57
C ASP A 155 -2.05 6.08 22.22
N TYR A 156 -3.27 5.53 22.17
CA TYR A 156 -4.46 6.26 21.74
C TYR A 156 -4.91 7.37 22.72
N ASP A 157 -4.41 7.36 23.95
CA ASP A 157 -4.60 8.43 24.94
C ASP A 157 -3.52 9.53 24.89
N GLY A 158 -2.52 9.38 24.02
CA GLY A 158 -1.41 10.32 23.88
C GLY A 158 -0.21 10.03 24.79
N ASN A 159 -0.23 8.94 25.58
CA ASN A 159 0.90 8.55 26.42
C ASN A 159 1.94 7.74 25.62
N PRO A 160 3.25 7.92 25.88
CA PRO A 160 4.29 7.10 25.25
C PRO A 160 4.12 5.62 25.56
N LEU A 161 4.32 4.78 24.53
CA LEU A 161 4.30 3.33 24.68
C LEU A 161 5.64 2.82 25.23
N THR A 162 5.59 1.83 26.13
CA THR A 162 6.77 1.11 26.63
C THR A 162 6.58 -0.41 26.49
N GLY A 163 7.65 -1.12 26.13
CA GLY A 163 7.66 -2.60 26.09
C GLY A 163 6.73 -3.27 25.06
N LYS A 164 6.10 -2.51 24.15
CA LYS A 164 5.22 -3.02 23.09
C LYS A 164 5.93 -2.90 21.74
N LYS A 165 5.59 -3.75 20.76
CA LYS A 165 6.17 -3.66 19.40
C LYS A 165 6.12 -2.23 18.80
N LYS A 166 5.03 -1.50 19.01
CA LYS A 166 4.86 -0.11 18.53
C LYS A 166 5.78 0.90 19.22
N SER A 167 6.26 0.63 20.44
CA SER A 167 7.18 1.56 21.14
C SER A 167 8.54 1.69 20.46
N TYR A 168 8.87 0.78 19.54
CA TYR A 168 10.10 0.82 18.76
C TYR A 168 9.94 1.56 17.43
N TYR A 169 8.73 2.01 17.09
CA TYR A 169 8.56 2.85 15.90
C TYR A 169 9.32 4.17 16.06
N PRO A 170 9.85 4.72 14.96
CA PRO A 170 10.44 6.05 14.98
C PRO A 170 9.37 7.08 15.37
N THR A 171 9.80 8.16 16.02
CA THR A 171 8.94 9.34 16.22
C THR A 171 8.38 9.79 14.89
N MET A 172 7.08 10.07 14.85
CA MET A 172 6.44 10.52 13.63
C MET A 172 6.95 11.91 13.23
N SER A 173 6.97 12.19 11.94
CA SER A 173 7.35 13.50 11.42
C SER A 173 6.43 13.90 10.29
N PHE A 174 6.19 15.19 10.16
CA PHE A 174 5.69 15.81 8.96
C PHE A 174 6.85 16.03 7.99
N TRP A 175 6.71 15.54 6.75
CA TRP A 175 7.75 15.57 5.73
C TRP A 175 7.54 16.75 4.78
N LYS A 176 8.64 17.22 4.19
CA LYS A 176 8.65 18.13 3.03
C LYS A 176 9.65 17.58 2.01
N GLY A 177 9.16 17.25 0.82
CA GLY A 177 9.91 16.46 -0.14
C GLY A 177 10.40 15.15 0.49
N ASN A 178 11.67 14.81 0.26
CA ASN A 178 12.26 13.54 0.74
C ASN A 178 12.85 13.62 2.16
N LYS A 179 12.49 14.63 2.97
CA LYS A 179 13.06 14.81 4.31
C LYS A 179 12.00 15.09 5.38
N PRO A 180 12.18 14.59 6.60
CA PRO A 180 11.38 15.03 7.74
C PRO A 180 11.65 16.53 7.98
N SER A 181 10.59 17.31 8.21
CA SER A 181 10.66 18.75 8.43
C SER A 181 10.26 19.16 9.84
N GLU A 182 9.33 18.45 10.47
CA GLU A 182 8.78 18.78 11.79
C GLU A 182 8.42 17.48 12.50
N LYS A 183 8.75 17.35 13.78
CA LYS A 183 8.34 16.19 14.58
C LYS A 183 6.88 16.31 14.98
N ILE A 184 6.21 15.17 15.13
CA ILE A 184 4.86 15.08 15.69
C ILE A 184 5.00 14.19 16.92
N GLU A 185 4.79 14.78 18.10
CA GLU A 185 5.10 14.13 19.38
C GLU A 185 3.85 13.95 20.24
N THR A 186 2.79 14.74 19.98
CA THR A 186 1.55 14.72 20.75
C THR A 186 0.29 14.58 19.87
N LEU A 187 -0.84 14.20 20.48
CA LEU A 187 -2.13 14.21 19.78
C LEU A 187 -2.56 15.64 19.39
N SER A 188 -2.14 16.66 20.14
CA SER A 188 -2.35 18.06 19.78
C SER A 188 -1.65 18.41 18.47
N ASP A 189 -0.41 17.95 18.28
CA ASP A 189 0.32 18.13 17.01
C ASP A 189 -0.39 17.43 15.86
N GLN A 190 -0.93 16.23 16.09
CA GLN A 190 -1.76 15.52 15.10
C GLN A 190 -3.04 16.29 14.75
N GLY A 191 -3.69 16.91 15.74
CA GLY A 191 -4.90 17.72 15.53
C GLY A 191 -4.68 18.88 14.57
N GLN A 192 -3.44 19.37 14.41
CA GLN A 192 -3.13 20.43 13.46
C GLN A 192 -2.93 19.94 12.01
N LEU A 193 -2.89 18.62 11.76
CA LEU A 193 -2.56 18.07 10.44
C LEU A 193 -3.57 18.48 9.36
N THR A 194 -4.87 18.41 9.64
CA THR A 194 -5.93 18.77 8.67
C THR A 194 -5.82 20.25 8.27
N THR A 195 -5.62 21.15 9.24
CA THR A 195 -5.37 22.57 9.00
C THR A 195 -4.09 22.77 8.16
N LYS A 196 -2.95 22.17 8.55
CA LYS A 196 -1.67 22.31 7.83
C LYS A 196 -1.75 21.81 6.38
N ILE A 197 -2.43 20.69 6.14
CA ILE A 197 -2.65 20.13 4.80
C ILE A 197 -3.53 21.07 3.96
N THR A 198 -4.61 21.59 4.56
CA THR A 198 -5.55 22.50 3.89
C THR A 198 -4.88 23.79 3.46
N GLU A 199 -4.09 24.42 4.35
CA GLU A 199 -3.39 25.67 4.05
C GLU A 199 -2.38 25.48 2.90
N ARG A 200 -1.70 24.33 2.84
CA ARG A 200 -0.81 23.98 1.71
C ARG A 200 -1.56 23.76 0.41
N ALA A 201 -2.71 23.09 0.46
CA ALA A 201 -3.56 22.91 -0.71
C ALA A 201 -4.02 24.26 -1.27
N VAL A 202 -4.48 25.17 -0.42
CA VAL A 202 -4.90 26.52 -0.83
C VAL A 202 -3.73 27.32 -1.41
N ASP A 203 -2.56 27.32 -0.76
CA ASP A 203 -1.36 27.96 -1.29
C ASP A 203 -0.97 27.42 -2.68
N PHE A 204 -0.96 26.10 -2.84
CA PHE A 204 -0.65 25.47 -4.12
C PHE A 204 -1.63 25.88 -5.23
N ILE A 205 -2.93 25.93 -4.93
CA ILE A 205 -3.95 26.41 -5.88
C ILE A 205 -3.66 27.85 -6.30
N ASN A 206 -3.43 28.75 -5.33
CA ASN A 206 -3.15 30.16 -5.59
C ASN A 206 -1.91 30.35 -6.48
N ARG A 207 -0.85 29.57 -6.25
CA ARG A 207 0.40 29.65 -7.02
C ARG A 207 0.30 29.06 -8.42
N ASN A 208 -0.61 28.11 -8.65
CA ASN A 208 -0.68 27.34 -9.90
C ASN A 208 -1.89 27.67 -10.77
N LYS A 209 -2.71 28.66 -10.44
CA LYS A 209 -3.95 29.00 -11.17
C LYS A 209 -3.82 29.19 -12.69
N GLU A 210 -2.63 29.56 -13.17
CA GLU A 210 -2.35 29.75 -14.61
C GLU A 210 -1.96 28.46 -15.34
N ASN A 211 -1.73 27.35 -14.62
CA ASN A 211 -1.28 26.07 -15.17
C ASN A 211 -2.21 24.93 -14.73
N PRO A 212 -2.44 23.90 -15.57
CA PRO A 212 -3.18 22.73 -15.14
C PRO A 212 -2.41 22.01 -14.02
N PHE A 213 -3.10 21.68 -12.93
CA PHE A 213 -2.48 20.98 -11.81
C PHE A 213 -3.24 19.73 -11.39
N PHE A 214 -2.51 18.81 -10.77
CA PHE A 214 -3.05 17.66 -10.07
C PHE A 214 -2.73 17.79 -8.59
N LEU A 215 -3.75 17.88 -7.76
CA LEU A 215 -3.61 17.99 -6.32
C LEU A 215 -4.26 16.78 -5.64
N TYR A 216 -3.44 15.92 -5.04
CA TYR A 216 -3.89 14.79 -4.24
C TYR A 216 -3.80 15.16 -2.75
N ILE A 217 -4.93 15.09 -2.05
CA ILE A 217 -5.08 15.47 -0.64
C ILE A 217 -5.52 14.25 0.17
N PRO A 218 -4.59 13.32 0.46
CA PRO A 218 -4.86 12.17 1.30
C PRO A 218 -4.87 12.56 2.77
N HIS A 219 -5.98 13.07 3.29
CA HIS A 219 -6.10 13.36 4.72
C HIS A 219 -5.80 12.10 5.55
N PRO A 220 -4.91 12.17 6.57
CA PRO A 220 -4.68 11.04 7.48
C PRO A 220 -5.86 10.84 8.44
N MET A 221 -6.76 11.82 8.54
CA MET A 221 -7.99 11.72 9.31
C MET A 221 -9.13 11.17 8.44
N PRO A 222 -10.13 10.48 9.00
CA PRO A 222 -10.34 10.20 10.44
C PRO A 222 -9.63 8.93 11.00
N HIS A 223 -8.53 8.48 10.41
CA HIS A 223 -7.82 7.31 10.93
C HIS A 223 -7.29 7.56 12.34
N GLN A 224 -7.36 6.51 13.16
CA GLN A 224 -6.95 6.53 14.55
C GLN A 224 -5.43 6.76 14.69
N PRO A 225 -4.94 7.34 15.80
CA PRO A 225 -5.72 8.06 16.81
C PRO A 225 -6.35 9.32 16.20
N ILE A 226 -7.65 9.52 16.43
CA ILE A 226 -8.33 10.73 15.95
C ILE A 226 -7.88 11.96 16.75
N ALA A 227 -7.70 13.07 16.06
CA ALA A 227 -7.42 14.38 16.65
C ALA A 227 -7.96 15.49 15.75
N ALA A 228 -8.50 16.54 16.37
CA ALA A 228 -9.01 17.73 15.69
C ALA A 228 -8.28 18.98 16.19
N SER A 229 -8.24 20.03 15.37
CA SER A 229 -7.67 21.31 15.80
C SER A 229 -8.59 22.04 16.79
N ASP A 230 -8.03 23.02 17.50
CA ASP A 230 -8.77 23.87 18.45
C ASP A 230 -9.97 24.60 17.81
N LYS A 231 -9.98 24.73 16.48
CA LYS A 231 -11.10 25.32 15.72
C LYS A 231 -12.36 24.45 15.80
N PHE A 232 -12.19 23.13 15.89
CA PHE A 232 -13.27 22.14 15.81
C PHE A 232 -13.45 21.30 17.07
N LEU A 233 -12.45 21.26 17.96
CA LEU A 233 -12.51 20.46 19.17
C LEU A 233 -13.74 20.83 20.04
N GLY A 234 -14.57 19.82 20.35
CA GLY A 234 -15.76 19.93 21.18
C GLY A 234 -16.98 20.59 20.51
N LYS A 235 -17.07 20.61 19.19
CA LYS A 235 -18.17 21.28 18.45
C LYS A 235 -19.29 20.32 18.01
N SER A 236 -18.97 19.05 17.82
CA SER A 236 -19.91 18.02 17.38
C SER A 236 -20.66 17.36 18.54
N LYS A 237 -21.91 16.96 18.30
CA LYS A 237 -22.68 16.15 19.25
C LYS A 237 -22.19 14.69 19.30
N LEU A 238 -21.51 14.22 18.26
CA LEU A 238 -20.87 12.90 18.23
C LEU A 238 -19.52 12.88 18.97
N GLY A 239 -19.03 14.05 19.40
CA GLY A 239 -17.73 14.23 20.02
C GLY A 239 -16.58 14.27 19.00
N LEU A 240 -15.38 13.89 19.44
CA LEU A 240 -14.13 14.05 18.67
C LEU A 240 -14.19 13.50 17.24
N TYR A 241 -14.86 12.38 16.98
CA TYR A 241 -15.00 11.87 15.61
C TYR A 241 -15.76 12.85 14.72
N GLY A 242 -16.89 13.39 15.20
CA GLY A 242 -17.64 14.37 14.45
C GLY A 242 -16.90 15.71 14.31
N ASP A 243 -16.10 16.10 15.30
CA ASP A 243 -15.20 17.27 15.18
C ASP A 243 -14.23 17.12 14.02
N VAL A 244 -13.64 15.93 13.88
CA VAL A 244 -12.73 15.58 12.78
C VAL A 244 -13.46 15.64 11.43
N ILE A 245 -14.65 15.07 11.32
CA ILE A 245 -15.43 15.10 10.07
C ILE A 245 -15.83 16.54 9.70
N MET A 246 -16.22 17.36 10.67
CA MET A 246 -16.51 18.79 10.46
C MET A 246 -15.27 19.57 10.00
N GLU A 247 -14.07 19.24 10.51
CA GLU A 247 -12.82 19.86 10.05
C GLU A 247 -12.44 19.43 8.62
N ILE A 248 -12.67 18.17 8.26
CA ILE A 248 -12.52 17.70 6.87
C ILE A 248 -13.50 18.42 5.94
N ASP A 249 -14.76 18.59 6.35
CA ASP A 249 -15.74 19.37 5.58
C ASP A 249 -15.29 20.83 5.38
N TRP A 250 -14.79 21.46 6.43
CA TRP A 250 -14.19 22.80 6.33
C TRP A 250 -13.00 22.85 5.36
N SER A 251 -12.15 21.83 5.36
CA SER A 251 -11.04 21.69 4.40
C SER A 251 -11.55 21.73 2.95
N VAL A 252 -12.60 20.97 2.65
CA VAL A 252 -13.27 20.97 1.33
C VAL A 252 -13.80 22.37 1.00
N GLY A 253 -14.46 23.02 1.95
CA GLY A 253 -14.94 24.39 1.78
C GLY A 253 -13.83 25.38 1.41
N LYS A 254 -12.67 25.31 2.09
CA LYS A 254 -11.50 26.17 1.81
C LYS A 254 -10.90 25.93 0.43
N ILE A 255 -10.82 24.67 0.00
CA ILE A 255 -10.34 24.31 -1.34
C ILE A 255 -11.27 24.88 -2.41
N ILE A 256 -12.58 24.70 -2.27
CA ILE A 256 -13.58 25.23 -3.23
C ILE A 256 -13.55 26.77 -3.25
N SER A 257 -13.45 27.42 -2.08
CA SER A 257 -13.28 28.88 -2.01
C SER A 257 -12.04 29.35 -2.76
N ALA A 258 -10.88 28.72 -2.56
CA ALA A 258 -9.66 29.08 -3.26
C ALA A 258 -9.80 28.94 -4.79
N LEU A 259 -10.50 27.92 -5.29
CA LEU A 259 -10.77 27.78 -6.72
C LEU A 259 -11.66 28.91 -7.26
N LYS A 260 -12.66 29.34 -6.50
CA LYS A 260 -13.56 30.44 -6.86
C LYS A 260 -12.85 31.79 -6.83
N ASP A 261 -12.05 32.04 -5.80
CA ASP A 261 -11.28 33.27 -5.65
C ASP A 261 -10.22 33.46 -6.75
N ASN A 262 -9.85 32.36 -7.44
CA ASN A 262 -8.93 32.37 -8.58
C ASN A 262 -9.64 32.17 -9.94
N ASP A 263 -10.97 32.19 -9.99
CA ASP A 263 -11.76 32.03 -11.22
C ASP A 263 -11.51 30.71 -12.01
N ILE A 264 -11.09 29.65 -11.32
CA ILE A 264 -10.77 28.34 -11.93
C ILE A 264 -11.71 27.20 -11.48
N ASP A 265 -12.71 27.49 -10.65
CA ASP A 265 -13.69 26.50 -10.14
C ASP A 265 -14.42 25.75 -11.26
N ASN A 266 -14.84 26.47 -12.32
CA ASN A 266 -15.64 25.87 -13.39
C ASN A 266 -14.90 24.76 -14.14
N ASN A 267 -13.60 24.95 -14.40
CA ASN A 267 -12.75 23.98 -15.11
C ASN A 267 -11.87 23.15 -14.15
N THR A 268 -12.41 22.80 -12.98
CA THR A 268 -11.74 21.93 -12.01
C THR A 268 -12.61 20.73 -11.69
N LEU A 269 -12.07 19.52 -11.89
CA LEU A 269 -12.67 18.27 -11.41
C LEU A 269 -12.20 18.00 -9.98
N ILE A 270 -13.14 17.92 -9.05
CA ILE A 270 -12.91 17.52 -7.66
C ILE A 270 -13.54 16.15 -7.44
N ILE A 271 -12.75 15.20 -6.94
CA ILE A 271 -13.18 13.86 -6.53
C ILE A 271 -12.98 13.74 -5.03
N TYR A 272 -14.05 13.49 -4.27
CA TYR A 272 -14.00 13.16 -2.85
C TYR A 272 -14.27 11.66 -2.68
N ALA A 273 -13.43 10.93 -1.93
CA ALA A 273 -13.67 9.54 -1.56
C ALA A 273 -12.89 9.11 -0.29
N SER A 274 -13.06 7.86 0.13
CA SER A 274 -12.27 7.25 1.23
C SER A 274 -11.48 6.02 0.77
N ASP A 275 -10.42 5.68 1.49
CA ASP A 275 -9.56 4.53 1.15
C ASP A 275 -10.11 3.17 1.57
N ASN A 276 -10.99 3.13 2.56
CA ASN A 276 -11.76 1.96 2.96
C ASN A 276 -12.87 2.38 3.91
N GLY A 277 -13.78 1.45 4.22
CA GLY A 277 -14.81 1.66 5.23
C GLY A 277 -14.30 1.89 6.65
N PRO A 278 -15.22 2.07 7.62
CA PRO A 278 -14.92 2.56 8.96
C PRO A 278 -14.26 1.51 9.84
N TRP A 279 -13.50 1.98 10.83
CA TRP A 279 -12.82 1.12 11.79
C TRP A 279 -13.70 0.84 13.03
N LEU A 280 -14.74 0.04 12.83
CA LEU A 280 -15.88 -0.10 13.76
C LEU A 280 -15.56 -0.57 15.19
N ASN A 281 -14.42 -1.21 15.44
CA ASN A 281 -14.07 -1.66 16.80
C ASN A 281 -13.73 -0.48 17.74
N TYR A 282 -13.63 0.74 17.22
CA TYR A 282 -13.55 1.98 18.03
C TYR A 282 -14.94 2.52 18.43
N GLY A 283 -16.02 1.83 18.08
CA GLY A 283 -17.39 2.26 18.40
C GLY A 283 -17.71 3.59 17.75
N LYS A 284 -18.30 4.52 18.51
CA LYS A 284 -18.66 5.87 18.02
C LYS A 284 -17.46 6.70 17.54
N TRP A 285 -16.24 6.27 17.86
CA TRP A 285 -15.01 6.94 17.43
C TRP A 285 -14.46 6.40 16.11
N GLY A 286 -15.03 5.32 15.56
CA GLY A 286 -14.50 4.62 14.39
C GLY A 286 -15.22 4.88 13.07
N GLY A 287 -16.23 5.75 13.05
CA GLY A 287 -17.10 6.00 11.91
C GLY A 287 -18.26 5.04 11.77
N SER A 288 -19.07 5.27 10.73
CA SER A 288 -20.33 4.58 10.48
C SER A 288 -20.36 3.93 9.10
N ALA A 289 -20.68 2.64 9.03
CA ALA A 289 -20.91 1.95 7.77
C ALA A 289 -22.32 2.26 7.21
N GLY A 290 -23.14 3.05 7.93
CA GLY A 290 -24.53 3.25 7.61
C GLY A 290 -25.31 1.92 7.60
N PRO A 291 -26.09 1.62 6.55
CA PRO A 291 -26.85 0.36 6.46
C PRO A 291 -25.98 -0.85 6.07
N LEU A 292 -24.70 -0.65 5.78
CA LEU A 292 -23.84 -1.67 5.20
C LEU A 292 -23.26 -2.62 6.26
N ARG A 293 -22.93 -3.84 5.86
CA ARG A 293 -22.42 -4.89 6.76
C ARG A 293 -20.91 -4.74 7.01
N GLU A 294 -20.54 -4.84 8.29
CA GLU A 294 -19.14 -4.85 8.78
C GLU A 294 -18.37 -3.57 8.40
N GLY A 295 -17.03 -3.61 8.36
CA GLY A 295 -16.17 -2.43 8.16
C GLY A 295 -14.77 -2.79 7.72
N LYS A 296 -13.80 -1.89 7.98
CA LYS A 296 -12.37 -2.04 7.64
C LYS A 296 -11.85 -3.45 7.92
N GLY A 297 -11.05 -3.99 7.01
CA GLY A 297 -10.49 -5.33 7.16
C GLY A 297 -11.42 -6.48 6.78
N SER A 298 -12.56 -6.19 6.16
CA SER A 298 -13.46 -7.16 5.57
C SER A 298 -13.98 -6.64 4.22
N MET A 299 -14.37 -7.53 3.30
CA MET A 299 -14.91 -7.16 1.99
C MET A 299 -16.44 -7.34 1.90
N TRP A 300 -17.10 -7.30 3.05
CA TRP A 300 -18.53 -6.97 3.12
C TRP A 300 -18.73 -5.51 2.69
N GLU A 301 -19.96 -5.12 2.38
CA GLU A 301 -20.24 -3.81 1.80
C GLU A 301 -19.73 -2.66 2.67
N GLY A 302 -19.80 -2.77 3.99
CA GLY A 302 -19.34 -1.72 4.91
C GLY A 302 -17.83 -1.52 4.93
N GLY A 303 -17.04 -2.50 4.47
CA GLY A 303 -15.58 -2.33 4.31
C GLY A 303 -15.17 -1.88 2.91
N ALA A 304 -15.89 -2.33 1.88
CA ALA A 304 -15.52 -2.15 0.48
C ALA A 304 -16.21 -0.96 -0.21
N ARG A 305 -17.44 -0.61 0.17
CA ARG A 305 -18.21 0.50 -0.40
C ARG A 305 -17.98 1.75 0.43
N VAL A 306 -17.54 2.83 -0.22
CA VAL A 306 -17.10 4.09 0.43
C VAL A 306 -17.86 5.27 -0.17
N PRO A 307 -17.97 6.42 0.51
CA PRO A 307 -18.59 7.59 -0.10
C PRO A 307 -17.76 8.04 -1.30
N CYS A 308 -18.42 8.45 -2.39
CA CYS A 308 -17.77 9.15 -3.48
C CYS A 308 -18.64 10.25 -4.07
N ILE A 309 -18.03 11.43 -4.26
CA ILE A 309 -18.66 12.60 -4.87
C ILE A 309 -17.72 13.17 -5.93
N MET A 310 -18.24 13.46 -7.12
CA MET A 310 -17.47 14.10 -8.19
C MET A 310 -18.17 15.39 -8.63
N ARG A 311 -17.42 16.50 -8.65
CA ARG A 311 -17.93 17.82 -9.05
C ARG A 311 -17.01 18.43 -10.11
N TRP A 312 -17.60 18.87 -11.21
CA TRP A 312 -16.90 19.60 -12.28
C TRP A 312 -17.92 20.50 -12.99
N PRO A 313 -18.08 21.77 -12.59
CA PRO A 313 -19.22 22.59 -13.01
C PRO A 313 -19.37 22.78 -14.52
N GLU A 314 -18.27 22.80 -15.28
CA GLU A 314 -18.32 22.93 -16.75
C GLU A 314 -18.82 21.66 -17.47
N LYS A 315 -18.69 20.47 -16.87
CA LYS A 315 -18.98 19.18 -17.55
C LYS A 315 -20.05 18.33 -16.89
N ILE A 316 -20.09 18.32 -15.57
CA ILE A 316 -21.02 17.50 -14.79
C ILE A 316 -22.28 18.32 -14.49
N LYS A 317 -23.45 17.74 -14.79
CA LYS A 317 -24.73 18.36 -14.41
C LYS A 317 -24.92 18.24 -12.90
N PRO A 318 -25.43 19.28 -12.22
CA PRO A 318 -25.63 19.23 -10.78
C PRO A 318 -26.76 18.25 -10.39
N GLY A 319 -26.66 17.70 -9.17
CA GLY A 319 -27.72 16.92 -8.53
C GLY A 319 -27.89 15.50 -9.06
N GLN A 320 -26.85 14.92 -9.67
CA GLN A 320 -26.89 13.56 -10.18
C GLN A 320 -26.65 12.54 -9.06
N ILE A 321 -27.40 11.43 -9.10
CA ILE A 321 -27.17 10.25 -8.26
C ILE A 321 -26.92 9.08 -9.19
N ILE A 322 -25.76 8.41 -9.03
CA ILE A 322 -25.34 7.30 -9.89
C ILE A 322 -25.16 6.04 -9.04
N SER A 323 -25.88 4.98 -9.42
CA SER A 323 -25.82 3.65 -8.80
C SER A 323 -25.08 2.61 -9.66
N ASN A 324 -24.46 3.05 -10.77
CA ASN A 324 -23.53 2.20 -11.52
C ASN A 324 -22.35 1.80 -10.64
N ILE A 325 -21.86 0.57 -10.83
CA ILE A 325 -20.64 0.11 -10.17
C ILE A 325 -19.48 1.00 -10.63
N ALA A 326 -18.77 1.60 -9.69
CA ALA A 326 -17.53 2.33 -9.93
C ALA A 326 -16.53 2.00 -8.82
N ALA A 327 -15.24 2.15 -9.07
CA ALA A 327 -14.22 1.87 -8.07
C ALA A 327 -13.03 2.82 -8.15
N THR A 328 -12.20 2.87 -7.10
CA THR A 328 -10.98 3.68 -7.08
C THR A 328 -10.03 3.36 -8.24
N ILE A 329 -9.99 2.11 -8.70
CA ILE A 329 -9.21 1.67 -9.87
C ILE A 329 -9.66 2.36 -11.17
N ASP A 330 -10.90 2.85 -11.25
CA ASP A 330 -11.44 3.51 -12.44
C ASP A 330 -10.99 4.96 -12.59
N ILE A 331 -10.42 5.56 -11.53
CA ILE A 331 -10.01 6.97 -11.55
C ILE A 331 -8.86 7.19 -12.54
N LEU A 332 -7.80 6.36 -12.52
CA LEU A 332 -6.66 6.53 -13.45
C LEU A 332 -7.09 6.55 -14.93
N PRO A 333 -7.82 5.55 -15.47
CA PRO A 333 -8.24 5.57 -16.87
C PRO A 333 -9.23 6.69 -17.18
N THR A 334 -10.07 7.10 -16.22
CA THR A 334 -10.96 8.26 -16.37
C THR A 334 -10.15 9.55 -16.58
N LEU A 335 -9.13 9.79 -15.75
CA LEU A 335 -8.25 10.96 -15.88
C LEU A 335 -7.38 10.89 -17.14
N ALA A 336 -6.97 9.70 -17.55
CA ALA A 336 -6.25 9.51 -18.80
C ALA A 336 -7.11 9.93 -20.01
N GLU A 337 -8.39 9.51 -20.05
CA GLU A 337 -9.33 9.91 -21.10
C GLU A 337 -9.59 11.42 -21.09
N ILE A 338 -9.88 12.00 -19.92
CA ILE A 338 -10.13 13.45 -19.75
C ILE A 338 -8.96 14.29 -20.29
N THR A 339 -7.73 13.87 -20.02
CA THR A 339 -6.53 14.63 -20.41
C THR A 339 -5.98 14.24 -21.79
N GLY A 340 -6.63 13.29 -22.46
CA GLY A 340 -6.20 12.76 -23.75
C GLY A 340 -4.89 11.97 -23.70
N GLU A 341 -4.53 11.39 -22.55
CA GLU A 341 -3.41 10.45 -22.45
C GLU A 341 -3.84 9.09 -23.03
N LYS A 342 -3.17 8.69 -24.10
CA LYS A 342 -3.44 7.42 -24.83
C LYS A 342 -2.38 6.35 -24.56
N LYS A 343 -1.26 6.72 -23.93
CA LYS A 343 -0.09 5.86 -23.73
C LYS A 343 -0.01 5.39 -22.29
N ILE A 344 -0.95 4.56 -21.87
CA ILE A 344 -0.81 3.76 -20.66
C ILE A 344 0.00 2.51 -21.05
N LYS A 345 1.24 2.42 -20.54
CA LYS A 345 2.20 1.36 -20.84
C LYS A 345 1.86 0.06 -20.11
N ALA A 346 1.36 0.16 -18.88
CA ALA A 346 1.01 -0.99 -18.07
C ALA A 346 -0.44 -1.42 -18.33
N LYS A 347 -0.70 -2.73 -18.26
CA LYS A 347 -2.07 -3.23 -18.19
C LYS A 347 -2.68 -2.77 -16.86
N ILE A 348 -3.88 -2.21 -16.94
CA ILE A 348 -4.69 -1.75 -15.80
C ILE A 348 -6.04 -2.49 -15.78
N ASP A 349 -6.70 -2.48 -14.63
CA ASP A 349 -7.99 -3.15 -14.41
C ASP A 349 -9.18 -2.17 -14.36
N GLY A 350 -8.86 -0.90 -14.14
CA GLY A 350 -9.81 0.19 -14.21
C GLY A 350 -10.35 0.40 -15.61
N ILE A 351 -11.50 1.06 -15.65
CA ILE A 351 -12.14 1.52 -16.88
C ILE A 351 -12.55 2.98 -16.73
N SER A 352 -12.72 3.68 -17.84
CA SER A 352 -13.10 5.09 -17.79
C SER A 352 -14.57 5.29 -17.39
N LEU A 353 -14.80 6.21 -16.47
CA LEU A 353 -16.12 6.67 -16.03
C LEU A 353 -16.61 7.89 -16.82
N VAL A 354 -15.84 8.40 -17.80
CA VAL A 354 -16.24 9.55 -18.62
C VAL A 354 -17.65 9.42 -19.21
N PRO A 355 -18.11 8.24 -19.68
CA PRO A 355 -19.50 8.08 -20.13
C PRO A 355 -20.54 8.44 -19.05
N LEU A 356 -20.27 8.10 -17.78
CA LEU A 356 -21.11 8.44 -16.63
C LEU A 356 -21.04 9.94 -16.31
N LEU A 357 -19.82 10.52 -16.31
CA LEU A 357 -19.62 11.95 -16.04
C LEU A 357 -20.33 12.84 -17.08
N ASN A 358 -20.37 12.40 -18.33
CA ASN A 358 -21.07 13.08 -19.42
C ASN A 358 -22.60 12.86 -19.39
N GLY A 359 -23.12 12.01 -18.50
CA GLY A 359 -24.53 11.63 -18.46
C GLY A 359 -24.99 10.90 -19.72
N THR A 360 -24.12 10.08 -20.30
CA THR A 360 -24.43 9.30 -21.52
C THR A 360 -25.60 8.34 -21.23
N PRO A 361 -26.71 8.40 -21.99
CA PRO A 361 -27.86 7.54 -21.74
C PRO A 361 -27.51 6.06 -21.77
N GLY A 362 -27.91 5.32 -20.73
CA GLY A 362 -27.69 3.87 -20.63
C GLY A 362 -26.23 3.46 -20.42
N ALA A 363 -25.31 4.39 -20.13
CA ALA A 363 -23.93 4.04 -19.87
C ALA A 363 -23.80 3.11 -18.65
N ASN A 364 -23.11 2.00 -18.85
CA ASN A 364 -22.74 1.07 -17.80
C ASN A 364 -21.32 0.56 -18.05
N PRO A 365 -20.29 1.41 -17.84
CA PRO A 365 -18.93 1.05 -18.23
C PRO A 365 -18.48 -0.20 -17.47
N ARG A 366 -18.82 -0.33 -16.17
CA ARG A 366 -18.45 -1.45 -15.31
C ARG A 366 -19.68 -2.25 -14.91
N ASN A 367 -19.70 -3.53 -15.29
CA ASN A 367 -20.72 -4.47 -14.85
C ASN A 367 -20.18 -5.55 -13.90
N GLU A 368 -18.86 -5.68 -13.76
CA GLU A 368 -18.19 -6.69 -12.94
C GLU A 368 -17.19 -6.05 -11.96
N LEU A 369 -17.13 -6.57 -10.74
CA LEU A 369 -16.18 -6.16 -9.71
C LEU A 369 -15.68 -7.37 -8.91
N TYR A 370 -14.40 -7.36 -8.54
CA TYR A 370 -13.77 -8.40 -7.74
C TYR A 370 -13.45 -7.84 -6.35
N TYR A 371 -13.72 -8.63 -5.31
CA TYR A 371 -13.49 -8.24 -3.92
C TYR A 371 -12.34 -9.06 -3.39
N TYR A 372 -11.16 -8.46 -3.29
CA TYR A 372 -9.99 -9.10 -2.70
C TYR A 372 -9.73 -8.59 -1.28
N TYR A 373 -9.20 -9.44 -0.42
CA TYR A 373 -8.64 -9.03 0.86
C TYR A 373 -7.38 -9.81 1.18
N GLY A 374 -6.25 -9.10 1.27
CA GLY A 374 -4.97 -9.75 1.01
C GLY A 374 -5.04 -10.42 -0.35
N GLU A 375 -4.58 -11.65 -0.47
CA GLU A 375 -4.53 -12.36 -1.76
C GLU A 375 -5.65 -13.40 -1.92
N ASN A 376 -6.75 -13.20 -1.18
CA ASN A 376 -7.92 -14.07 -1.22
C ASN A 376 -9.03 -13.41 -2.04
N LEU A 377 -9.59 -14.14 -3.01
CA LEU A 377 -10.80 -13.68 -3.71
C LEU A 377 -12.02 -13.93 -2.81
N ILE A 378 -12.46 -12.89 -2.13
CA ILE A 378 -13.54 -12.96 -1.13
C ILE A 378 -14.91 -13.05 -1.78
N ALA A 379 -15.14 -12.22 -2.81
CA ALA A 379 -16.41 -12.15 -3.51
C ALA A 379 -16.25 -11.63 -4.94
N VAL A 380 -17.30 -11.77 -5.74
CA VAL A 380 -17.45 -11.10 -7.03
C VAL A 380 -18.85 -10.51 -7.14
N ARG A 381 -18.98 -9.41 -7.88
CA ARG A 381 -20.27 -8.78 -8.18
C ARG A 381 -20.47 -8.69 -9.69
N LYS A 382 -21.71 -8.94 -10.13
CA LYS A 382 -22.20 -8.68 -11.49
C LYS A 382 -23.59 -8.07 -11.43
N GLY A 383 -23.74 -6.84 -11.92
CA GLY A 383 -24.98 -6.07 -11.75
C GLY A 383 -25.36 -5.95 -10.28
N ASN A 384 -26.57 -6.33 -9.91
CA ASN A 384 -27.07 -6.18 -8.52
C ASN A 384 -26.66 -7.35 -7.60
N TYR A 385 -26.08 -8.42 -8.15
CA TYR A 385 -25.79 -9.63 -7.39
C TYR A 385 -24.32 -9.72 -6.98
N LYS A 386 -24.09 -10.02 -5.71
CA LYS A 386 -22.77 -10.28 -5.12
C LYS A 386 -22.71 -11.73 -4.61
N LEU A 387 -21.76 -12.50 -5.11
CA LEU A 387 -21.47 -13.86 -4.66
C LEU A 387 -20.26 -13.83 -3.74
N VAL A 388 -20.44 -14.25 -2.50
CA VAL A 388 -19.38 -14.42 -1.49
C VAL A 388 -18.90 -15.87 -1.51
N PHE A 389 -17.59 -16.08 -1.57
CA PHE A 389 -17.00 -17.41 -1.53
C PHE A 389 -16.77 -17.89 -0.08
N PRO A 390 -16.71 -19.20 0.19
CA PRO A 390 -16.43 -19.70 1.53
C PRO A 390 -15.07 -19.23 2.05
N HIS A 391 -15.06 -18.53 3.19
CA HIS A 391 -13.84 -18.04 3.81
C HIS A 391 -14.07 -17.67 5.29
N VAL A 392 -12.98 -17.32 5.96
CA VAL A 392 -12.98 -16.75 7.30
C VAL A 392 -12.65 -15.26 7.19
N TYR A 393 -13.34 -14.43 7.97
CA TYR A 393 -13.15 -12.99 7.92
C TYR A 393 -13.12 -12.35 9.33
N ARG A 394 -12.52 -11.18 9.43
CA ARG A 394 -12.61 -10.31 10.62
C ARG A 394 -14.05 -9.84 10.77
N SER A 395 -14.65 -10.02 11.95
CA SER A 395 -15.99 -9.51 12.24
C SER A 395 -16.00 -8.56 13.44
N TYR A 396 -16.87 -7.57 13.37
CA TYR A 396 -17.22 -6.64 14.43
C TYR A 396 -18.49 -7.06 15.18
N LYS A 397 -19.17 -8.12 14.72
CA LYS A 397 -20.37 -8.65 15.38
C LYS A 397 -19.99 -9.45 16.63
N ASN A 398 -20.90 -9.46 17.61
CA ASN A 398 -20.79 -10.23 18.85
C ASN A 398 -19.54 -9.89 19.71
N VAL A 399 -18.95 -8.72 19.50
CA VAL A 399 -17.88 -8.16 20.33
C VAL A 399 -18.24 -6.74 20.73
N LYS A 400 -17.80 -6.30 21.92
CA LYS A 400 -17.99 -4.93 22.35
C LYS A 400 -16.94 -4.04 21.66
N PRO A 401 -17.34 -2.89 21.09
CA PRO A 401 -16.38 -1.88 20.67
C PRO A 401 -15.63 -1.34 21.90
N GLY A 402 -14.46 -0.77 21.65
CA GLY A 402 -13.67 -0.14 22.69
C GLY A 402 -14.26 1.20 23.13
N GLU A 403 -13.73 1.71 24.24
CA GLU A 403 -14.14 2.97 24.86
C GLU A 403 -12.94 3.91 25.00
N ASN A 404 -13.19 5.19 25.31
CA ASN A 404 -12.13 6.17 25.57
C ASN A 404 -11.03 6.20 24.50
N LEU A 405 -11.43 6.27 23.22
CA LEU A 405 -10.54 6.29 22.04
C LEU A 405 -9.73 5.00 21.79
N HIS A 406 -9.91 3.95 22.59
CA HIS A 406 -9.20 2.68 22.40
C HIS A 406 -9.99 1.70 21.53
N PRO A 407 -9.30 0.81 20.79
CA PRO A 407 -9.95 -0.25 20.04
C PRO A 407 -10.53 -1.34 20.96
N GLY A 408 -11.68 -1.88 20.57
CA GLY A 408 -12.21 -3.14 21.07
C GLY A 408 -11.62 -4.34 20.34
N ALA A 409 -12.00 -5.54 20.78
CA ALA A 409 -11.60 -6.79 20.15
C ALA A 409 -12.26 -6.97 18.76
N TYR A 410 -11.71 -7.88 17.97
CA TYR A 410 -12.41 -8.43 16.80
C TYR A 410 -12.91 -9.84 17.11
N ALA A 411 -14.06 -10.17 16.54
CA ALA A 411 -14.48 -11.55 16.37
C ALA A 411 -13.94 -12.12 15.04
N GLN A 412 -14.18 -13.41 14.86
CA GLN A 412 -13.93 -14.10 13.61
C GLN A 412 -15.27 -14.62 13.05
N GLY A 413 -15.62 -14.18 11.85
CA GLY A 413 -16.76 -14.67 11.09
C GLY A 413 -16.37 -15.77 10.11
N ARG A 414 -17.35 -16.54 9.65
CA ARG A 414 -17.19 -17.54 8.60
C ARG A 414 -18.33 -17.41 7.60
N ALA A 415 -17.99 -17.22 6.34
CA ALA A 415 -18.94 -17.19 5.24
C ALA A 415 -19.01 -18.56 4.56
N GLY A 416 -20.22 -18.94 4.13
CA GLY A 416 -20.44 -20.01 3.17
C GLY A 416 -20.29 -19.53 1.73
N LEU A 417 -20.88 -20.27 0.79
CA LEU A 417 -21.11 -19.78 -0.57
C LEU A 417 -22.47 -19.07 -0.57
N GLU A 418 -22.45 -17.75 -0.49
CA GLU A 418 -23.64 -16.92 -0.22
C GLU A 418 -23.88 -15.93 -1.35
N LEU A 419 -25.14 -15.70 -1.71
CA LEU A 419 -25.53 -14.76 -2.77
C LEU A 419 -26.44 -13.66 -2.20
N TYR A 420 -26.12 -12.41 -2.49
CA TYR A 420 -26.91 -11.26 -2.06
C TYR A 420 -27.33 -10.40 -3.26
N ASN A 421 -28.54 -9.85 -3.21
CA ASN A 421 -29.00 -8.81 -4.13
C ASN A 421 -28.88 -7.44 -3.45
N LEU A 422 -27.87 -6.67 -3.84
CA LEU A 422 -27.52 -5.39 -3.23
C LEU A 422 -28.50 -4.25 -3.55
N GLU A 423 -29.40 -4.42 -4.53
CA GLU A 423 -30.47 -3.45 -4.78
C GLU A 423 -31.53 -3.48 -3.67
N THR A 424 -31.83 -4.68 -3.16
CA THR A 424 -32.88 -4.89 -2.16
C THR A 424 -32.35 -5.19 -0.76
N ASP A 425 -31.07 -5.55 -0.62
CA ASP A 425 -30.45 -5.97 0.63
C ASP A 425 -28.99 -5.48 0.73
N LEU A 426 -28.84 -4.17 1.00
CA LEU A 426 -27.52 -3.54 1.21
C LEU A 426 -26.79 -4.08 2.45
N GLY A 427 -27.53 -4.61 3.43
CA GLY A 427 -27.00 -5.16 4.67
C GLY A 427 -26.50 -6.60 4.55
N GLU A 428 -26.60 -7.21 3.37
CA GLU A 428 -26.17 -8.59 3.09
C GLU A 428 -26.71 -9.56 4.17
N THR A 429 -28.02 -9.54 4.37
CA THR A 429 -28.72 -10.22 5.46
C THR A 429 -29.40 -11.52 5.02
N THR A 430 -29.80 -11.62 3.76
CA THR A 430 -30.57 -12.76 3.23
C THR A 430 -29.79 -13.50 2.15
N ASP A 431 -29.32 -14.71 2.44
CA ASP A 431 -28.66 -15.57 1.46
C ASP A 431 -29.67 -16.12 0.43
N LEU A 432 -29.45 -15.77 -0.83
CA LEU A 432 -30.25 -16.14 -1.98
C LEU A 432 -29.64 -17.31 -2.76
N ALA A 433 -28.47 -17.83 -2.39
CA ALA A 433 -27.78 -18.87 -3.15
C ALA A 433 -28.63 -20.14 -3.34
N PRO A 434 -29.40 -20.63 -2.34
CA PRO A 434 -30.29 -21.79 -2.53
C PRO A 434 -31.43 -21.54 -3.52
N ARG A 435 -31.82 -20.28 -3.74
CA ARG A 435 -32.98 -19.89 -4.56
C ARG A 435 -32.61 -19.56 -6.01
N PHE A 436 -31.37 -19.14 -6.26
CA PHE A 436 -30.91 -18.69 -7.58
C PHE A 436 -29.60 -19.38 -8.01
N PRO A 437 -29.61 -20.71 -8.19
CA PRO A 437 -28.41 -21.48 -8.55
C PRO A 437 -27.78 -21.05 -9.88
N ASP A 438 -28.58 -20.58 -10.84
CA ASP A 438 -28.08 -20.10 -12.13
C ASP A 438 -27.26 -18.82 -11.97
N VAL A 439 -27.74 -17.88 -11.14
CA VAL A 439 -27.00 -16.64 -10.83
C VAL A 439 -25.70 -16.95 -10.08
N VAL A 440 -25.72 -17.93 -9.18
CA VAL A 440 -24.51 -18.43 -8.51
C VAL A 440 -23.51 -18.97 -9.54
N ASN A 441 -23.96 -19.76 -10.52
CA ASN A 441 -23.09 -20.32 -11.54
C ASN A 441 -22.49 -19.24 -12.45
N ASP A 442 -23.28 -18.25 -12.85
CA ASP A 442 -22.81 -17.09 -13.61
C ASP A 442 -21.71 -16.31 -12.86
N LEU A 443 -21.91 -16.05 -11.56
CA LEU A 443 -20.93 -15.37 -10.74
C LEU A 443 -19.70 -16.23 -10.45
N LYS A 444 -19.83 -17.56 -10.37
CA LYS A 444 -18.66 -18.45 -10.31
C LYS A 444 -17.77 -18.30 -11.56
N ILE A 445 -18.34 -18.12 -12.76
CA ILE A 445 -17.56 -17.87 -13.98
C ILE A 445 -16.76 -16.56 -13.85
N VAL A 446 -17.37 -15.50 -13.32
CA VAL A 446 -16.69 -14.23 -13.01
C VAL A 446 -15.56 -14.46 -12.00
N GLY A 447 -15.80 -15.27 -10.96
CA GLY A 447 -14.78 -15.67 -10.00
C GLY A 447 -13.62 -16.45 -10.61
N GLU A 448 -13.90 -17.41 -11.51
CA GLU A 448 -12.86 -18.18 -12.19
C GLU A 448 -11.98 -17.30 -13.09
N LYS A 449 -12.57 -16.32 -13.78
CA LYS A 449 -11.83 -15.30 -14.53
C LYS A 449 -10.90 -14.52 -13.62
N ALA A 450 -11.40 -14.02 -12.48
CA ALA A 450 -10.59 -13.32 -11.49
C ALA A 450 -9.42 -14.18 -10.98
N ARG A 451 -9.70 -15.44 -10.60
CA ARG A 451 -8.70 -16.42 -10.14
C ARG A 451 -7.62 -16.68 -11.18
N SER A 452 -8.00 -16.84 -12.45
CA SER A 452 -7.02 -17.10 -13.52
C SER A 452 -6.06 -15.92 -13.74
N ILE A 453 -6.53 -14.68 -13.56
CA ILE A 453 -5.75 -13.48 -13.86
C ILE A 453 -4.94 -13.05 -12.63
N LEU A 454 -5.59 -12.93 -11.48
CA LEU A 454 -5.03 -12.30 -10.27
C LEU A 454 -4.65 -13.30 -9.17
N GLY A 455 -5.07 -14.56 -9.29
CA GLY A 455 -4.80 -15.60 -8.30
C GLY A 455 -5.83 -15.63 -7.17
N ASP A 456 -5.72 -16.62 -6.29
CA ASP A 456 -6.59 -16.76 -5.12
C ASP A 456 -5.99 -17.76 -4.11
N LYS A 457 -5.57 -17.25 -2.95
CA LYS A 457 -4.99 -18.09 -1.88
C LYS A 457 -6.02 -19.01 -1.21
N LEU A 458 -7.33 -18.71 -1.26
CA LEU A 458 -8.35 -19.63 -0.74
C LEU A 458 -8.37 -20.95 -1.51
N THR A 459 -8.07 -20.89 -2.82
CA THR A 459 -8.04 -22.05 -3.72
C THR A 459 -6.62 -22.46 -4.13
N LYS A 460 -5.58 -21.84 -3.54
CA LYS A 460 -4.16 -22.05 -3.85
C LYS A 460 -3.82 -21.85 -5.34
N ARG A 461 -4.50 -20.94 -6.01
CA ARG A 461 -4.27 -20.64 -7.42
C ARG A 461 -3.32 -19.46 -7.57
N ALA A 462 -2.33 -19.60 -8.43
CA ALA A 462 -1.50 -18.50 -8.90
C ALA A 462 -2.19 -17.86 -10.13
N GLY A 463 -2.30 -16.52 -10.13
CA GLY A 463 -2.83 -15.78 -11.27
C GLY A 463 -1.75 -15.58 -12.34
N THR A 464 -2.11 -15.62 -13.61
CA THR A 464 -1.18 -15.40 -14.73
C THR A 464 -0.58 -14.00 -14.76
N GLU A 465 -1.26 -13.04 -14.14
CA GLU A 465 -0.90 -11.62 -14.12
C GLU A 465 -0.83 -11.03 -12.72
N SER A 466 -0.80 -11.89 -11.68
CA SER A 466 -0.54 -11.44 -10.32
C SER A 466 0.89 -10.91 -10.21
N TYR A 467 1.12 -10.01 -9.25
CA TYR A 467 2.45 -9.47 -8.98
C TYR A 467 3.46 -10.59 -8.68
N GLU A 468 3.05 -11.59 -7.91
CA GLU A 468 3.88 -12.77 -7.60
C GLU A 468 4.32 -13.51 -8.87
N THR A 469 3.46 -13.62 -9.88
CA THR A 469 3.79 -14.32 -11.15
C THR A 469 4.62 -13.44 -12.09
N VAL A 470 4.27 -12.15 -12.22
CA VAL A 470 4.91 -11.23 -13.18
C VAL A 470 6.26 -10.74 -12.67
N CYS A 471 6.35 -10.41 -11.38
CA CYS A 471 7.56 -9.86 -10.76
C CYS A 471 8.35 -10.90 -9.96
N GLY A 472 7.82 -12.12 -9.85
CA GLY A 472 8.40 -13.18 -9.03
C GLY A 472 8.14 -12.93 -7.54
N SER A 473 7.36 -13.80 -6.89
CA SER A 473 7.34 -13.92 -5.42
C SER A 473 8.66 -14.49 -4.89
N LYS A 474 9.47 -15.07 -5.77
CA LYS A 474 10.87 -15.33 -5.50
C LYS A 474 11.65 -14.08 -5.91
N PRO A 475 12.35 -13.43 -4.96
CA PRO A 475 13.35 -12.45 -5.32
C PRO A 475 14.24 -13.03 -6.44
N PRO A 476 14.65 -12.24 -7.45
CA PRO A 476 15.41 -12.79 -8.57
C PRO A 476 16.61 -13.54 -7.99
N ALA A 477 16.64 -14.86 -8.20
CA ALA A 477 17.70 -15.73 -7.69
C ALA A 477 19.05 -15.13 -8.09
N VAL A 478 19.85 -14.71 -7.11
CA VAL A 478 21.21 -14.26 -7.38
C VAL A 478 22.00 -15.51 -7.71
N LYS A 479 22.19 -15.78 -9.00
CA LYS A 479 22.87 -17.00 -9.44
C LYS A 479 24.37 -16.85 -9.31
N PHE A 480 25.00 -17.79 -8.61
CA PHE A 480 26.45 -17.90 -8.53
C PHE A 480 26.93 -19.09 -9.35
N SER A 481 28.20 -19.02 -9.79
CA SER A 481 28.92 -20.14 -10.39
C SER A 481 30.20 -20.34 -9.60
N HIS A 482 30.36 -21.52 -9.01
CA HIS A 482 31.52 -21.86 -8.16
C HIS A 482 31.67 -23.39 -8.02
N LEU A 483 32.82 -23.82 -7.51
CA LEU A 483 33.24 -25.22 -7.44
C LEU A 483 32.45 -26.06 -6.43
N ALA A 484 31.73 -25.43 -5.50
CA ALA A 484 30.96 -26.10 -4.47
C ALA A 484 29.53 -26.43 -4.89
N ILE A 485 29.03 -25.93 -6.03
CA ILE A 485 27.65 -26.18 -6.46
C ILE A 485 27.38 -27.69 -6.57
N GLY A 486 26.35 -28.17 -5.87
CA GLY A 486 25.98 -29.59 -5.83
C GLY A 486 26.94 -30.50 -5.06
N SER A 487 27.90 -29.93 -4.34
CA SER A 487 28.81 -30.69 -3.47
C SER A 487 28.08 -31.23 -2.24
N ASN A 488 28.59 -32.33 -1.68
CA ASN A 488 28.05 -32.85 -0.43
C ASN A 488 28.38 -31.88 0.71
N MET A 489 27.40 -31.60 1.56
CA MET A 489 27.57 -30.71 2.70
C MET A 489 27.04 -31.34 3.98
N MET A 490 27.78 -31.13 5.06
CA MET A 490 27.36 -31.48 6.42
C MET A 490 27.25 -30.20 7.26
N LEU A 491 26.13 -30.07 7.97
CA LEU A 491 25.96 -29.06 9.00
C LEU A 491 26.13 -29.72 10.36
N LYS A 492 26.90 -29.10 11.26
CA LYS A 492 27.00 -29.55 12.65
C LYS A 492 25.64 -29.45 13.35
N ASP A 493 24.98 -28.32 13.17
CA ASP A 493 23.67 -28.00 13.74
C ASP A 493 22.67 -27.82 12.59
N ARG A 494 21.44 -28.29 12.77
CA ARG A 494 20.41 -28.15 11.72
C ARG A 494 19.87 -26.72 11.73
N PRO A 495 19.56 -26.14 10.55
CA PRO A 495 18.84 -24.88 10.51
C PRO A 495 17.46 -25.05 11.15
N HIS A 496 16.96 -23.99 11.76
CA HIS A 496 15.69 -24.00 12.44
C HIS A 496 14.55 -24.33 11.46
N GLN A 497 13.56 -25.12 11.88
CA GLN A 497 12.48 -25.62 11.00
C GLN A 497 11.71 -24.50 10.28
N LYS A 498 11.58 -23.33 10.92
CA LYS A 498 10.92 -22.14 10.35
C LYS A 498 11.69 -21.51 9.18
N TYR A 499 13.02 -21.64 9.15
CA TYR A 499 13.91 -21.01 8.18
C TYR A 499 14.97 -22.03 7.75
N SER A 500 14.53 -23.17 7.21
CA SER A 500 15.40 -24.30 6.84
C SER A 500 16.17 -24.11 5.52
N GLY A 501 15.94 -22.99 4.83
CA GLY A 501 16.20 -22.89 3.40
C GLY A 501 15.30 -23.82 2.56
N GLU A 502 15.48 -23.81 1.25
CA GLU A 502 14.77 -24.68 0.31
C GLU A 502 15.16 -26.16 0.43
N SER A 503 16.38 -26.41 0.93
CA SER A 503 16.89 -27.72 1.26
C SER A 503 18.12 -27.58 2.16
N ILE A 504 18.65 -28.70 2.65
CA ILE A 504 19.94 -28.70 3.37
C ILE A 504 21.07 -28.13 2.49
N ASN A 505 20.99 -28.27 1.17
CA ASN A 505 22.01 -27.81 0.20
C ASN A 505 21.90 -26.32 -0.16
N ALA A 506 21.06 -25.55 0.54
CA ALA A 506 20.86 -24.13 0.22
C ALA A 506 22.14 -23.27 0.32
N LEU A 507 23.19 -23.74 1.01
CA LEU A 507 24.47 -23.04 1.07
C LEU A 507 25.43 -23.37 -0.09
N VAL A 508 25.04 -24.30 -0.98
CA VAL A 508 25.87 -24.83 -2.08
C VAL A 508 25.06 -25.11 -3.35
N ASN A 509 23.94 -24.40 -3.55
CA ASN A 509 23.04 -24.61 -4.70
C ASN A 509 23.28 -23.60 -5.83
N GLY A 510 24.14 -22.61 -5.63
CA GLY A 510 24.40 -21.52 -6.57
C GLY A 510 23.30 -20.46 -6.57
N ILE A 511 22.51 -20.33 -5.51
CA ILE A 511 21.38 -19.40 -5.38
C ILE A 511 21.54 -18.57 -4.10
N GLY A 512 21.82 -17.28 -4.30
CA GLY A 512 21.79 -16.28 -3.25
C GLY A 512 20.39 -15.75 -2.95
N GLY A 513 20.12 -15.61 -1.66
CA GLY A 513 18.98 -14.90 -1.10
C GLY A 513 19.12 -13.38 -1.20
N THR A 514 18.00 -12.73 -0.92
CA THR A 514 17.87 -11.26 -0.93
C THR A 514 17.71 -10.69 0.48
N VAL A 515 17.64 -9.36 0.61
CA VAL A 515 17.45 -8.68 1.89
C VAL A 515 16.14 -9.05 2.62
N ASN A 516 15.23 -9.79 1.97
CA ASN A 516 14.06 -10.36 2.61
C ASN A 516 14.45 -11.64 3.36
N TYR A 517 14.43 -11.64 4.69
CA TYR A 517 14.71 -12.83 5.51
C TYR A 517 13.74 -14.00 5.26
N ARG A 518 12.59 -13.78 4.60
CA ARG A 518 11.65 -14.85 4.22
C ARG A 518 11.97 -15.48 2.87
N ASP A 519 13.03 -15.03 2.19
CA ASP A 519 13.54 -15.67 0.99
C ASP A 519 13.93 -17.12 1.30
N PRO A 520 13.44 -18.10 0.52
CA PRO A 520 13.71 -19.52 0.77
C PRO A 520 15.19 -19.90 0.62
N SER A 521 16.06 -19.00 0.14
CA SER A 521 17.50 -19.23 0.05
C SER A 521 18.19 -19.16 1.42
N TRP A 522 17.60 -18.48 2.41
CA TRP A 522 18.21 -18.33 3.74
C TRP A 522 18.03 -19.57 4.62
N GLN A 523 19.13 -20.02 5.22
CA GLN A 523 19.13 -20.92 6.38
C GLN A 523 19.37 -20.12 7.66
N GLY A 524 18.43 -20.24 8.60
CA GLY A 524 18.45 -19.52 9.88
C GLY A 524 18.81 -20.42 11.06
N PHE A 525 19.68 -19.91 11.94
CA PHE A 525 20.18 -20.58 13.14
C PHE A 525 19.83 -19.74 14.37
N GLU A 526 18.96 -20.24 15.24
CA GLU A 526 18.46 -19.55 16.44
C GLU A 526 19.30 -19.94 17.65
N ALA A 527 20.03 -18.98 18.22
CA ALA A 527 20.93 -19.18 19.35
C ALA A 527 21.94 -20.34 19.18
N THR A 528 22.18 -20.76 17.94
CA THR A 528 23.15 -21.80 17.56
C THR A 528 24.06 -21.26 16.47
N ASP A 529 25.27 -21.81 16.39
CA ASP A 529 26.25 -21.44 15.38
C ASP A 529 25.90 -22.05 14.02
N LEU A 530 26.29 -21.36 12.94
CA LEU A 530 26.43 -21.99 11.64
C LEU A 530 27.79 -22.69 11.59
N VAL A 531 27.82 -24.00 11.34
CA VAL A 531 29.06 -24.73 11.02
C VAL A 531 28.79 -25.66 9.85
N ALA A 532 29.25 -25.26 8.67
CA ALA A 532 29.07 -25.99 7.41
C ALA A 532 30.39 -26.55 6.92
N THR A 533 30.43 -27.83 6.56
CA THR A 533 31.58 -28.50 5.93
C THR A 533 31.17 -29.05 4.57
N ILE A 534 31.86 -28.60 3.54
CA ILE A 534 31.60 -28.91 2.13
C ILE A 534 32.69 -29.87 1.64
N ASP A 535 32.32 -31.00 1.05
CA ASP A 535 33.22 -31.91 0.33
C ASP A 535 33.12 -31.67 -1.17
N LEU A 536 34.16 -31.09 -1.77
CA LEU A 536 34.26 -30.78 -3.21
C LEU A 536 34.37 -32.06 -4.08
N GLY A 537 34.37 -33.25 -3.47
CA GLY A 537 34.40 -34.58 -4.07
C GLY A 537 35.80 -35.06 -4.46
N LYS A 538 36.71 -34.13 -4.74
CA LYS A 538 38.13 -34.37 -5.02
C LYS A 538 38.95 -33.15 -4.63
N ILE A 539 40.27 -33.30 -4.53
CA ILE A 539 41.18 -32.17 -4.36
C ILE A 539 41.05 -31.24 -5.58
N LYS A 540 40.80 -29.97 -5.33
CA LYS A 540 40.73 -28.88 -6.31
C LYS A 540 41.66 -27.76 -5.88
N ASN A 541 42.12 -26.97 -6.86
CA ASN A 541 42.81 -25.72 -6.59
C ASN A 541 41.77 -24.62 -6.41
N ILE A 542 41.65 -24.08 -5.21
CA ILE A 542 40.74 -23.00 -4.88
C ILE A 542 41.49 -21.67 -4.77
N ARG A 543 40.84 -20.58 -5.19
CA ARG A 543 41.39 -19.22 -5.25
C ARG A 543 40.68 -18.26 -4.34
N SER A 544 39.41 -18.51 -4.03
CA SER A 544 38.71 -17.71 -3.02
C SER A 544 37.60 -18.51 -2.37
N ILE A 545 37.29 -18.11 -1.13
CA ILE A 545 36.11 -18.58 -0.42
C ILE A 545 35.36 -17.36 0.08
N LYS A 546 34.05 -17.31 -0.22
CA LYS A 546 33.14 -16.27 0.23
C LYS A 546 31.92 -16.88 0.91
N VAL A 547 31.50 -16.28 2.01
CA VAL A 547 30.22 -16.56 2.68
C VAL A 547 29.41 -15.29 2.82
N ARG A 548 28.09 -15.42 2.73
CA ARG A 548 27.13 -14.31 2.82
C ARG A 548 26.25 -14.48 4.06
N PHE A 549 26.07 -13.39 4.80
CA PHE A 549 25.19 -13.33 5.97
C PHE A 549 24.19 -12.19 5.83
N LEU A 550 22.94 -12.44 6.23
CA LEU A 550 21.93 -11.38 6.32
C LEU A 550 22.07 -10.63 7.66
N GLN A 551 21.95 -9.31 7.62
CA GLN A 551 21.67 -8.52 8.82
C GLN A 551 20.28 -7.91 8.71
N ASP A 552 19.43 -8.18 9.69
CA ASP A 552 18.14 -7.51 9.88
C ASP A 552 17.79 -7.53 11.37
N GLN A 553 18.36 -6.58 12.13
CA GLN A 553 18.17 -6.54 13.58
C GLN A 553 16.69 -6.31 13.94
N VAL A 554 15.89 -5.68 13.07
CA VAL A 554 14.45 -5.50 13.30
C VAL A 554 13.73 -6.84 13.46
N VAL A 555 14.24 -7.91 12.85
CA VAL A 555 13.74 -9.28 13.02
C VAL A 555 14.71 -10.20 13.75
N TRP A 556 15.52 -9.65 14.66
CA TRP A 556 16.44 -10.40 15.52
C TRP A 556 17.54 -11.15 14.75
N VAL A 557 17.83 -10.77 13.49
CA VAL A 557 18.88 -11.36 12.65
C VAL A 557 20.15 -10.49 12.72
N PHE A 558 21.22 -11.08 13.24
CA PHE A 558 22.50 -10.42 13.50
C PHE A 558 23.61 -11.02 12.65
N LEU A 559 24.69 -10.25 12.48
CA LEU A 559 25.93 -10.82 11.96
C LEU A 559 26.53 -11.76 13.01
N PRO A 560 27.25 -12.82 12.61
CA PRO A 560 28.01 -13.63 13.55
C PRO A 560 28.98 -12.75 14.37
N LYS A 561 29.20 -13.03 15.67
CA LYS A 561 30.25 -12.35 16.46
C LYS A 561 31.66 -12.64 15.94
N LYS A 562 31.80 -13.77 15.26
CA LYS A 562 33.06 -14.27 14.72
C LYS A 562 32.75 -15.14 13.51
N ILE A 563 33.56 -15.03 12.47
CA ILE A 563 33.48 -15.86 11.27
C ILE A 563 34.85 -16.51 11.09
N GLN A 564 34.86 -17.81 10.79
CA GLN A 564 36.07 -18.55 10.43
C GLN A 564 35.85 -19.33 9.14
N ILE A 565 36.86 -19.29 8.27
CA ILE A 565 36.92 -20.12 7.07
C ILE A 565 38.16 -20.98 7.17
N GLU A 566 37.99 -22.27 6.96
CA GLU A 566 39.02 -23.29 7.07
C GLU A 566 39.00 -24.18 5.84
N HIS A 567 40.13 -24.80 5.53
CA HIS A 567 40.26 -25.78 4.44
C HIS A 567 40.88 -27.09 4.95
N SER A 568 40.68 -28.18 4.20
CA SER A 568 41.35 -29.45 4.46
C SER A 568 41.50 -30.28 3.17
N VAL A 569 42.57 -31.05 3.06
CA VAL A 569 42.76 -32.05 1.99
C VAL A 569 42.22 -33.44 2.38
N ASP A 570 42.25 -33.78 3.68
CA ASP A 570 41.94 -35.11 4.20
C ASP A 570 40.59 -35.22 4.93
N GLY A 571 39.98 -34.08 5.25
CA GLY A 571 38.72 -33.98 5.99
C GLY A 571 38.86 -34.22 7.50
N LYS A 572 40.10 -34.34 8.00
CA LYS A 572 40.42 -34.58 9.42
C LYS A 572 41.11 -33.37 10.02
N THR A 573 42.11 -32.84 9.32
CA THR A 573 42.90 -31.69 9.77
C THR A 573 42.46 -30.46 8.99
N PHE A 574 41.93 -29.47 9.69
CA PHE A 574 41.45 -28.23 9.08
C PHE A 574 42.34 -27.06 9.48
N GLU A 575 42.82 -26.33 8.49
CA GLU A 575 43.67 -25.15 8.65
C GLU A 575 42.85 -23.89 8.46
N LEU A 576 43.03 -22.91 9.35
CA LEU A 576 42.36 -21.61 9.30
C LEU A 576 42.97 -20.76 8.18
N VAL A 577 42.13 -20.28 7.27
CA VAL A 577 42.53 -19.39 6.17
C VAL A 577 41.96 -17.97 6.31
N HIS A 578 40.88 -17.80 7.10
CA HIS A 578 40.30 -16.49 7.36
C HIS A 578 39.61 -16.44 8.73
N GLU A 579 39.72 -15.30 9.40
CA GLU A 579 38.95 -14.96 10.59
C GLU A 579 38.52 -13.49 10.56
N SER A 580 37.29 -13.20 10.96
CA SER A 580 36.78 -11.84 11.11
C SER A 580 35.79 -11.71 12.27
N PHE A 581 35.66 -10.48 12.77
CA PHE A 581 34.82 -10.12 13.92
C PHE A 581 33.86 -8.98 13.55
N PRO A 582 32.71 -9.29 12.95
CA PRO A 582 31.72 -8.29 12.58
C PRO A 582 31.24 -7.47 13.79
N PHE A 583 31.07 -6.16 13.60
CA PHE A 583 30.53 -5.29 14.62
C PHE A 583 29.00 -5.41 14.70
N ASN A 584 28.49 -5.85 15.85
CA ASN A 584 27.06 -5.89 16.16
C ASN A 584 26.68 -4.72 17.07
N GLY A 585 26.76 -3.50 16.55
CA GLY A 585 26.09 -2.35 17.17
C GLY A 585 24.65 -2.21 16.66
N PHE A 586 23.87 -1.35 17.31
CA PHE A 586 22.50 -1.08 16.86
C PHE A 586 22.46 -0.55 15.42
N SER A 587 21.67 -1.19 14.57
CA SER A 587 21.58 -0.84 13.15
C SER A 587 20.19 -1.10 12.59
N TYR A 588 19.65 -0.12 11.86
CA TYR A 588 18.46 -0.28 11.01
C TYR A 588 18.81 -0.78 9.59
N VAL A 589 20.09 -1.00 9.30
CA VAL A 589 20.53 -1.45 7.99
C VAL A 589 20.12 -2.91 7.80
N GLN A 590 19.27 -3.12 6.81
CA GLN A 590 18.90 -4.44 6.29
C GLN A 590 19.66 -4.69 4.99
N ASP A 591 20.71 -5.51 5.07
CA ASP A 591 21.61 -5.76 3.95
C ASP A 591 22.29 -7.13 4.06
N ILE A 592 22.95 -7.53 2.98
CA ILE A 592 23.70 -8.78 2.89
C ILE A 592 25.19 -8.46 2.97
N PHE A 593 25.85 -9.04 3.96
CA PHE A 593 27.26 -8.84 4.24
C PHE A 593 28.06 -10.02 3.71
N GLU A 594 29.06 -9.73 2.89
CA GLU A 594 29.94 -10.74 2.31
C GLU A 594 31.28 -10.77 3.04
N PHE A 595 31.74 -11.97 3.38
CA PHE A 595 33.05 -12.20 3.98
C PHE A 595 33.86 -13.09 3.05
N ASN A 596 34.94 -12.55 2.53
CA ASN A 596 35.73 -13.13 1.45
C ASN A 596 37.19 -13.29 1.86
N VAL A 597 37.81 -14.37 1.43
CA VAL A 597 39.25 -14.58 1.48
C VAL A 597 39.76 -14.95 0.09
N GLU A 598 40.76 -14.21 -0.38
CA GLU A 598 41.55 -14.57 -1.57
C GLU A 598 42.72 -15.47 -1.13
N LEU A 599 43.01 -16.49 -1.94
CA LEU A 599 43.97 -17.54 -1.65
C LEU A 599 44.93 -17.67 -2.84
N ASP A 600 46.22 -17.82 -2.54
CA ASP A 600 47.26 -18.10 -3.54
C ASP A 600 47.22 -19.58 -3.96
N LYS A 601 46.18 -19.94 -4.72
CA LYS A 601 45.94 -21.28 -5.30
C LYS A 601 46.19 -22.41 -4.30
N LEU A 602 45.21 -22.63 -3.43
CA LEU A 602 45.27 -23.61 -2.36
C LEU A 602 44.69 -24.96 -2.80
N GLU A 603 45.41 -26.06 -2.57
CA GLU A 603 44.86 -27.40 -2.79
C GLU A 603 43.91 -27.76 -1.64
N SER A 604 42.63 -27.97 -1.96
CA SER A 604 41.61 -28.28 -0.98
C SER A 604 40.60 -29.28 -1.51
N ARG A 605 40.18 -30.21 -0.64
CA ARG A 605 39.00 -31.04 -0.89
C ARG A 605 37.81 -30.59 -0.05
N TYR A 606 38.05 -30.15 1.18
CA TYR A 606 37.02 -29.74 2.11
C TYR A 606 37.15 -28.27 2.47
N VAL A 607 36.02 -27.57 2.48
CA VAL A 607 35.92 -26.20 2.99
C VAL A 607 34.99 -26.20 4.18
N ARG A 608 35.39 -25.56 5.28
CA ARG A 608 34.56 -25.42 6.47
C ARG A 608 34.37 -23.95 6.84
N VAL A 609 33.11 -23.53 6.95
CA VAL A 609 32.74 -22.17 7.34
C VAL A 609 32.02 -22.22 8.68
N LYS A 610 32.43 -21.34 9.59
CA LYS A 610 31.85 -21.18 10.93
C LYS A 610 31.38 -19.75 11.12
N GLY A 611 30.10 -19.56 11.40
CA GLY A 611 29.52 -18.29 11.83
C GLY A 611 29.03 -18.44 13.27
N TYR A 612 29.78 -17.87 14.22
CA TYR A 612 29.45 -17.98 15.64
C TYR A 612 28.34 -17.01 16.03
N ASN A 613 27.27 -17.52 16.62
CA ASN A 613 26.12 -16.72 17.02
C ASN A 613 26.44 -15.90 18.28
N ILE A 614 25.76 -14.76 18.41
CA ILE A 614 25.79 -13.97 19.65
C ILE A 614 24.93 -14.58 20.76
N ASN A 615 24.18 -15.64 20.43
CA ASN A 615 23.30 -16.47 21.26
C ASN A 615 22.07 -15.74 21.79
N THR A 616 22.29 -14.60 22.44
CA THR A 616 21.24 -13.74 23.00
C THR A 616 21.33 -12.35 22.41
N CYS A 617 20.18 -11.73 22.16
CA CYS A 617 20.11 -10.36 21.71
C CYS A 617 20.80 -9.41 22.71
N PRO A 618 21.61 -8.45 22.23
CA PRO A 618 22.30 -7.49 23.10
C PRO A 618 21.34 -6.59 23.87
N GLU A 619 21.82 -5.98 24.95
CA GLU A 619 21.02 -5.08 25.81
C GLU A 619 20.43 -3.87 25.07
N TYR A 620 21.13 -3.38 24.04
CA TYR A 620 20.64 -2.28 23.22
C TYR A 620 19.44 -2.67 22.35
N HIS A 621 19.19 -3.97 22.16
CA HIS A 621 18.21 -4.49 21.22
C HIS A 621 16.85 -4.71 21.90
N PRO A 622 15.72 -4.42 21.23
CA PRO A 622 14.37 -4.67 21.75
C PRO A 622 14.11 -6.09 22.26
N GLY A 623 14.82 -7.06 21.69
CA GLY A 623 14.76 -8.47 22.08
C GLY A 623 15.74 -8.88 23.17
N ALA A 624 16.37 -7.94 23.89
CA ALA A 624 17.43 -8.21 24.86
C ALA A 624 17.12 -9.43 25.74
N GLY A 625 18.09 -10.34 25.86
CA GLY A 625 17.93 -11.60 26.60
C GLY A 625 17.18 -12.72 25.88
N GLY A 626 16.44 -12.40 24.80
CA GLY A 626 15.86 -13.39 23.89
C GLY A 626 16.89 -13.94 22.89
N PRO A 627 16.57 -15.03 22.16
CA PRO A 627 17.49 -15.66 21.22
C PRO A 627 17.79 -14.77 20.02
N SER A 628 19.02 -14.83 19.52
CA SER A 628 19.45 -14.16 18.28
C SER A 628 19.57 -15.11 17.12
N TRP A 629 19.35 -14.61 15.91
CA TRP A 629 19.42 -15.37 14.67
C TRP A 629 20.69 -15.05 13.89
N VAL A 630 21.32 -16.08 13.32
CA VAL A 630 22.30 -15.96 12.23
C VAL A 630 21.69 -16.56 10.97
N PHE A 631 21.71 -15.80 9.88
CA PHE A 631 21.16 -16.23 8.59
C PHE A 631 22.27 -16.28 7.56
N ALA A 632 22.41 -17.42 6.88
CA ALA A 632 23.37 -17.61 5.80
C ALA A 632 22.72 -18.29 4.60
N ASP A 633 23.23 -17.97 3.41
CA ASP A 633 22.88 -18.61 2.15
C ASP A 633 24.18 -19.16 1.51
N GLU A 634 24.58 -18.71 0.32
CA GLU A 634 25.64 -19.33 -0.47
C GLU A 634 27.06 -19.23 0.14
N ILE A 635 27.78 -20.37 0.12
CA ILE A 635 29.23 -20.47 0.32
C ILE A 635 29.89 -20.70 -1.04
N ILE A 636 30.50 -19.63 -1.55
CA ILE A 636 31.07 -19.56 -2.90
C ILE A 636 32.55 -19.94 -2.82
N VAL A 637 32.95 -20.96 -3.59
CA VAL A 637 34.34 -21.47 -3.64
C VAL A 637 34.85 -21.42 -5.08
N GLN A 638 35.75 -20.49 -5.41
CA GLN A 638 36.23 -20.30 -6.79
C GLN A 638 37.54 -21.00 -7.09
#